data_AF-A0A2E5G7H4-F1
#
_entry.id   AF-A0A2E5G7H4-F1
#
_cell.length_a   1.000
_cell.length_b   1.000
_cell.length_c   1.000
_cell.angle_alpha   90.00
_cell.angle_beta   90.00
_cell.angle_gamma   90.00
#
_symmetry.space_group_name_H-M   'P 1'
#
loop_
_entity.id
_entity.type
_entity.pdbx_description
1 polymer ?
#
loop_
_entity_poly.entity_id
_entity_poly.type
_entity_poly.pdbx_seq_one_letter_code
_entity_poly.pdbx_strand_id
1 'polypeptide(L)'
;DGDPAHDQTLVITVNVNDVDEAPTVPVINNDVVPENSASDTVVGTITSIDPEGVPVIFTLINDAGGRFAIAGNDLVVADGTNLNFEIDSDYDVEIEASDGGLVSTATVTINLLDVNDAPTDLQLTLPNEVNENAANATVVGTLSALDEDGDILGFGLAIGGDANGAFGVAGDQLVVADGSKLDYEQDQSLTVTVEVTDGGLNTIEFPALTIAVINLNDNAPDNLAIAGDTVDENAAEGTVVGTLSATDADGDLNPLTYSLVDDASGNFQVVGNELQVAAGATLDFETATSHDVTVRVSDTDPAHDLDLVVTVNVNNLNDNAPENLAIAGDTVDENAAEGTVVGTLSATDADGDLNPLTYSLVGDAGGAFALAGNTITVLDGSLLDYENVESGLNANPTITVEVSDGTFAQQEDFVVDLQDVNDTVQLGDGGYKSIKYTESDGTNVRIKLRKGSAKVGLDQPITDPEVGSSTLTLADPAQVRSIQMLDSSGLTVLTVSTGGTAEGEDPFANIGAFVTAGDMKSIVANKLDVTGLVAVGGSIRRINLHDLQGAAVSVGTSASEEDVLRIKVNDAANASLASGMPIRSIVARDLENLTIAGDSDLTTVRAAELGGVWSVAGDVGTVRAGVIDNWQLSTDGDIRRVQASEDVVGIDISAQSLAYFNMRGAASDLQIELDRAHDPLHANQFAMRSFRIGGSGADINVQSASSIRQISAGTLSNAAFFAGIDIGGGVDTSALSVDDSIFESSDVAIKRFVIRGNKGATWVDNVVVAAPSLGYVKAGFSSQSELGIPFGFMAKSSGSVSYRNSAKAIKLYASDLVDPNDYEIDGDLIIRIV
;
A
#
# COMPACT_ATOMS: atom_id res chain seq x y z
N ASP A 1 194.61 6.58 0.53
CA ASP A 1 193.47 7.27 1.14
C ASP A 1 192.23 6.73 0.45
N GLY A 2 191.49 5.86 1.12
CA GLY A 2 190.45 5.04 0.52
C GLY A 2 189.13 5.23 1.26
N ASP A 3 188.07 5.49 0.50
CA ASP A 3 186.75 4.83 0.55
C ASP A 3 185.68 5.71 -0.14
N PRO A 4 184.93 5.21 -1.14
CA PRO A 4 183.57 5.67 -1.39
C PRO A 4 182.59 4.54 -1.05
N ALA A 5 181.90 4.67 0.07
CA ALA A 5 180.81 3.78 0.46
C ALA A 5 179.72 3.80 -0.61
N HIS A 6 179.34 2.59 -1.04
CA HIS A 6 178.22 2.34 -1.94
C HIS A 6 176.90 2.55 -1.20
N ASP A 7 176.22 3.66 -1.45
CA ASP A 7 174.81 3.79 -1.08
C ASP A 7 173.93 3.10 -2.13
N GLN A 8 173.17 2.09 -1.70
CA GLN A 8 172.05 1.53 -2.47
C GLN A 8 170.74 2.08 -1.93
N THR A 9 169.93 2.67 -2.81
CA THR A 9 168.56 3.08 -2.51
C THR A 9 167.62 1.91 -2.79
N LEU A 10 166.97 1.40 -1.74
CA LEU A 10 165.86 0.45 -1.87
C LEU A 10 164.55 1.24 -1.93
N VAL A 11 163.83 1.17 -3.05
CA VAL A 11 162.44 1.67 -3.11
C VAL A 11 161.55 0.60 -2.47
N ILE A 12 161.02 0.89 -1.30
CA ILE A 12 159.99 0.06 -0.65
C ILE A 12 158.63 0.57 -1.13
N THR A 13 157.94 -0.25 -1.92
CA THR A 13 156.52 -0.05 -2.18
C THR A 13 155.74 -0.65 -1.01
N VAL A 14 155.13 0.20 -0.21
CA VAL A 14 154.14 -0.24 0.79
C VAL A 14 152.78 -0.21 0.11
N ASN A 15 152.23 -1.39 -0.16
CA ASN A 15 150.84 -1.50 -0.56
C ASN A 15 149.99 -1.30 0.70
N VAL A 16 149.23 -0.22 0.74
CA VAL A 16 148.16 -0.06 1.71
C VAL A 16 146.96 -0.79 1.16
N ASN A 17 146.46 -1.78 1.90
CA ASN A 17 145.21 -2.43 1.54
C ASN A 17 144.08 -1.56 2.07
N ASP A 18 143.10 -1.35 1.21
CA ASP A 18 141.86 -0.66 1.53
C ASP A 18 141.05 -1.46 2.56
N VAL A 19 140.37 -0.76 3.47
CA VAL A 19 139.43 -1.34 4.44
C VAL A 19 138.10 -0.63 4.24
N ASP A 20 137.03 -1.41 4.12
CA ASP A 20 135.66 -0.93 3.97
C ASP A 20 135.29 0.06 5.08
N GLU A 21 134.86 1.26 4.70
CA GLU A 21 134.50 2.34 5.61
C GLU A 21 133.03 2.71 5.42
N ALA A 22 132.30 2.89 6.53
CA ALA A 22 130.87 3.17 6.43
C ALA A 22 130.57 4.44 5.62
N PRO A 23 129.43 4.51 4.93
CA PRO A 23 129.00 5.73 4.25
C PRO A 23 128.96 6.91 5.23
N THR A 24 129.26 8.12 4.74
CA THR A 24 129.12 9.33 5.57
C THR A 24 127.69 9.45 6.10
N VAL A 25 127.52 10.04 7.29
CA VAL A 25 126.20 10.30 7.87
C VAL A 25 125.25 10.92 6.83
N PRO A 26 124.06 10.34 6.60
CA PRO A 26 123.14 10.86 5.60
C PRO A 26 122.68 12.28 5.95
N VAL A 27 122.61 13.15 4.95
CA VAL A 27 122.14 14.55 5.08
C VAL A 27 121.03 14.80 4.08
N ILE A 28 119.94 15.42 4.53
CA ILE A 28 118.84 15.88 3.69
C ILE A 28 119.00 17.37 3.37
N ASN A 29 118.61 17.80 2.16
CA ASN A 29 118.75 19.19 1.72
C ASN A 29 117.57 20.11 2.10
N ASN A 30 116.44 19.55 2.53
CA ASN A 30 115.25 20.25 3.01
C ASN A 30 114.51 19.34 4.00
N ASP A 31 114.02 19.93 5.09
CA ASP A 31 113.40 19.26 6.24
C ASP A 31 112.05 19.90 6.59
N VAL A 32 111.40 20.50 5.59
CA VAL A 32 110.13 21.21 5.73
C VAL A 32 109.16 20.73 4.66
N VAL A 33 107.94 20.41 5.06
CA VAL A 33 106.86 20.03 4.14
C VAL A 33 105.54 20.63 4.62
N PRO A 34 104.68 21.18 3.75
CA PRO A 34 103.33 21.56 4.16
C PRO A 34 102.55 20.34 4.67
N GLU A 35 101.72 20.54 5.68
CA GLU A 35 100.76 19.52 6.08
C GLU A 35 99.78 19.19 4.94
N ASN A 36 99.02 18.10 5.06
CA ASN A 36 98.10 17.63 4.03
C ASN A 36 98.75 17.38 2.64
N SER A 37 100.08 17.40 2.54
CA SER A 37 100.82 17.19 1.28
C SER A 37 100.49 15.82 0.69
N ALA A 38 100.21 15.78 -0.62
CA ALA A 38 99.86 14.53 -1.29
C ALA A 38 100.96 13.46 -1.15
N SER A 39 100.57 12.19 -1.17
CA SER A 39 101.51 11.07 -1.22
C SER A 39 102.50 11.23 -2.38
N ASP A 40 103.73 10.79 -2.18
CA ASP A 40 104.91 10.98 -3.04
C ASP A 40 105.44 12.43 -3.15
N THR A 41 104.91 13.39 -2.37
CA THR A 41 105.50 14.74 -2.28
C THR A 41 106.92 14.65 -1.71
N VAL A 42 107.90 15.16 -2.46
CA VAL A 42 109.30 15.17 -2.04
C VAL A 42 109.51 16.19 -0.92
N VAL A 43 109.93 15.72 0.25
CA VAL A 43 110.36 16.54 1.38
C VAL A 43 111.77 17.06 1.13
N GLY A 44 112.69 16.17 0.74
CA GLY A 44 114.06 16.53 0.43
C GLY A 44 114.87 15.33 -0.07
N THR A 45 115.98 15.61 -0.73
CA THR A 45 116.89 14.59 -1.28
C THR A 45 117.97 14.25 -0.27
N ILE A 46 118.11 12.97 0.01
CA ILE A 46 119.11 12.39 0.92
C ILE A 46 120.42 12.19 0.15
N THR A 47 121.52 12.62 0.77
CA THR A 47 122.87 12.46 0.23
C THR A 47 123.78 11.82 1.28
N SER A 48 124.59 10.87 0.82
CA SER A 48 125.66 10.23 1.58
C SER A 48 126.72 9.77 0.58
N ILE A 49 127.97 9.77 1.01
CA ILE A 49 129.12 9.39 0.20
C ILE A 49 129.80 8.22 0.88
N ASP A 50 129.94 7.13 0.13
CA ASP A 50 130.83 6.04 0.47
C ASP A 50 132.26 6.38 0.04
N PRO A 51 133.28 6.31 0.91
CA PRO A 51 134.65 6.71 0.55
C PRO A 51 135.26 5.85 -0.57
N GLU A 52 134.83 4.60 -0.71
CA GLU A 52 135.25 3.66 -1.76
C GLU A 52 134.46 3.85 -3.07
N GLY A 53 133.41 4.66 -3.04
CA GLY A 53 132.53 4.95 -4.18
C GLY A 53 131.48 3.87 -4.45
N VAL A 54 131.18 3.03 -3.45
CA VAL A 54 130.07 2.06 -3.50
C VAL A 54 128.72 2.81 -3.50
N PRO A 55 127.73 2.37 -4.31
CA PRO A 55 126.39 2.97 -4.26
C PRO A 55 125.74 2.83 -2.88
N VAL A 56 125.35 3.95 -2.28
CA VAL A 56 124.65 3.98 -0.99
C VAL A 56 123.16 3.72 -1.16
N ILE A 57 122.62 2.84 -0.33
CA ILE A 57 121.18 2.52 -0.23
C ILE A 57 120.64 3.20 1.03
N PHE A 58 119.49 3.88 0.91
CA PHE A 58 118.83 4.53 2.03
C PHE A 58 117.60 3.75 2.49
N THR A 59 117.43 3.61 3.80
CA THR A 59 116.24 3.03 4.44
C THR A 59 115.82 3.85 5.65
N LEU A 60 114.54 3.77 6.02
CA LEU A 60 114.02 4.39 7.25
C LEU A 60 114.05 3.37 8.39
N ILE A 61 114.72 3.74 9.49
CA ILE A 61 114.64 3.03 10.77
C ILE A 61 113.38 3.48 11.52
N ASN A 62 113.07 4.77 11.45
CA ASN A 62 111.84 5.37 11.95
C ASN A 62 111.21 6.19 10.82
N ASP A 63 110.03 5.79 10.37
CA ASP A 63 109.24 6.43 9.33
C ASP A 63 108.18 7.41 9.87
N ALA A 64 108.32 7.78 11.15
CA ALA A 64 107.38 8.57 11.92
C ALA A 64 105.96 7.95 11.97
N GLY A 65 105.86 6.62 12.03
CA GLY A 65 104.57 5.93 12.09
C GLY A 65 103.90 5.81 10.72
N GLY A 66 104.71 5.66 9.66
CA GLY A 66 104.26 5.49 8.28
C GLY A 66 103.94 6.79 7.53
N ARG A 67 104.37 7.95 8.05
CA ARG A 67 104.15 9.27 7.45
C ARG A 67 105.10 9.56 6.29
N PHE A 68 106.31 9.01 6.36
CA PHE A 68 107.35 9.22 5.35
C PHE A 68 107.85 7.90 4.75
N ALA A 69 108.34 7.96 3.53
CA ALA A 69 108.98 6.85 2.83
C ALA A 69 110.20 7.33 2.05
N ILE A 70 111.01 6.40 1.55
CA ILE A 70 112.12 6.71 0.66
C ILE A 70 111.77 6.24 -0.76
N ALA A 71 111.81 7.16 -1.72
CA ALA A 71 111.64 6.90 -3.14
C ALA A 71 112.94 7.24 -3.87
N GLY A 72 113.74 6.21 -4.18
CA GLY A 72 115.10 6.42 -4.70
C GLY A 72 116.00 7.05 -3.64
N ASN A 73 116.37 8.32 -3.83
CA ASN A 73 117.17 9.08 -2.86
C ASN A 73 116.34 10.17 -2.16
N ASP A 74 115.05 10.28 -2.45
CA ASP A 74 114.20 11.32 -1.89
C ASP A 74 113.44 10.77 -0.67
N LEU A 75 113.42 11.55 0.41
CA LEU A 75 112.42 11.39 1.46
C LEU A 75 111.11 11.98 0.92
N VAL A 76 110.07 11.16 0.87
CA VAL A 76 108.75 11.54 0.36
C VAL A 76 107.68 11.33 1.42
N VAL A 77 106.56 12.06 1.29
CA VAL A 77 105.35 11.81 2.08
C VAL A 77 104.75 10.48 1.65
N ALA A 78 104.53 9.57 2.61
CA ALA A 78 103.88 8.28 2.36
C ALA A 78 102.35 8.42 2.47
N ASP A 79 101.87 9.08 3.52
CA ASP A 79 100.45 9.33 3.75
C ASP A 79 100.21 10.75 4.30
N GLY A 80 99.76 11.63 3.43
CA GLY A 80 99.51 13.04 3.73
C GLY A 80 98.38 13.27 4.73
N THR A 81 97.40 12.38 4.83
CA THR A 81 96.25 12.57 5.75
C THR A 81 96.63 12.42 7.22
N ASN A 82 97.82 11.89 7.49
CA ASN A 82 98.33 11.85 8.85
C ASN A 82 99.04 13.16 9.19
N LEU A 83 99.67 13.86 8.23
CA LEU A 83 100.39 15.11 8.43
C LEU A 83 99.39 16.23 8.73
N ASN A 84 99.24 16.53 10.02
CA ASN A 84 98.35 17.57 10.54
C ASN A 84 99.14 18.36 11.60
N PHE A 85 99.26 19.67 11.40
CA PHE A 85 100.08 20.60 12.16
C PHE A 85 99.47 20.89 13.54
N GLU A 86 98.16 20.92 13.64
CA GLU A 86 97.36 21.22 14.84
C GLU A 86 97.47 20.10 15.87
N ILE A 87 97.72 18.86 15.41
CA ILE A 87 98.05 17.71 16.25
C ILE A 87 99.51 17.75 16.67
N ASP A 88 100.45 17.75 15.71
CA ASP A 88 101.89 17.83 15.95
C ASP A 88 102.59 18.60 14.80
N SER A 89 103.32 19.66 15.14
CA SER A 89 103.98 20.54 14.16
C SER A 89 105.28 19.99 13.55
N ASP A 90 105.77 18.86 14.04
CA ASP A 90 107.02 18.25 13.58
C ASP A 90 107.11 16.76 13.90
N TYR A 91 107.94 16.05 13.14
CA TYR A 91 108.14 14.60 13.28
C TYR A 91 109.60 14.20 13.09
N ASP A 92 110.13 13.38 13.99
CA ASP A 92 111.47 12.80 13.84
C ASP A 92 111.46 11.57 12.91
N VAL A 93 112.35 11.57 11.93
CA VAL A 93 112.64 10.47 11.00
C VAL A 93 114.08 10.01 11.22
N GLU A 94 114.31 8.70 11.26
CA GLU A 94 115.66 8.14 11.36
C GLU A 94 116.04 7.43 10.06
N ILE A 95 117.09 7.93 9.40
CA ILE A 95 117.57 7.47 8.09
C ILE A 95 118.85 6.66 8.27
N GLU A 96 118.90 5.47 7.66
CA GLU A 96 120.10 4.63 7.53
C GLU A 96 120.67 4.73 6.11
N ALA A 97 121.98 4.92 6.00
CA ALA A 97 122.75 4.86 4.76
C ALA A 97 123.66 3.63 4.80
N SER A 98 123.55 2.73 3.81
CA SER A 98 124.32 1.48 3.74
C SER A 98 125.02 1.29 2.40
N ASP A 99 126.27 0.82 2.43
CA ASP A 99 127.04 0.33 1.27
C ASP A 99 126.78 -1.17 0.95
N GLY A 100 125.93 -1.83 1.73
CA GLY A 100 125.66 -3.28 1.67
C GLY A 100 126.38 -4.12 2.74
N GLY A 101 127.23 -3.50 3.56
CA GLY A 101 127.96 -4.10 4.68
C GLY A 101 127.95 -3.23 5.95
N LEU A 102 128.45 -1.99 5.85
CA LEU A 102 128.48 -1.01 6.93
C LEU A 102 127.33 0.01 6.79
N VAL A 103 127.02 0.69 7.90
CA VAL A 103 125.90 1.63 7.98
C VAL A 103 126.27 2.88 8.78
N SER A 104 125.63 4.00 8.43
CA SER A 104 125.56 5.20 9.28
C SER A 104 124.12 5.68 9.38
N THR A 105 123.76 6.30 10.52
CA THR A 105 122.39 6.76 10.77
C THR A 105 122.34 8.25 11.11
N ALA A 106 121.22 8.89 10.80
CA ALA A 106 120.91 10.26 11.19
C ALA A 106 119.43 10.38 11.58
N THR A 107 119.16 11.13 12.66
CA THR A 107 117.81 11.59 12.98
C THR A 107 117.62 12.98 12.39
N VAL A 108 116.53 13.17 11.65
CA VAL A 108 116.12 14.43 11.04
C VAL A 108 114.73 14.76 11.54
N THR A 109 114.55 15.96 12.09
CA THR A 109 113.24 16.50 12.45
C THR A 109 112.62 17.16 11.22
N ILE A 110 111.51 16.64 10.73
CA ILE A 110 110.74 17.21 9.64
C ILE A 110 109.71 18.16 10.22
N ASN A 111 109.82 19.45 9.90
CA ASN A 111 108.90 20.48 10.35
C ASN A 111 107.72 20.59 9.37
N LEU A 112 106.51 20.65 9.90
CA LEU A 112 105.34 20.94 9.10
C LEU A 112 105.17 22.45 8.91
N LEU A 113 104.72 22.84 7.71
CA LEU A 113 104.14 24.16 7.50
C LEU A 113 102.63 24.04 7.61
N ASP A 114 102.09 24.85 8.49
CA ASP A 114 100.66 25.13 8.65
C ASP A 114 100.04 25.52 7.30
N VAL A 115 98.95 24.85 6.95
CA VAL A 115 98.10 25.12 5.78
C VAL A 115 96.66 25.13 6.21
N ASN A 116 96.03 26.31 6.10
CA ASN A 116 94.60 26.54 6.28
C ASN A 116 93.72 25.35 5.86
N ASP A 117 93.13 24.72 6.87
CA ASP A 117 92.16 23.65 6.77
C ASP A 117 90.76 24.20 6.46
N ALA A 118 89.85 23.32 6.06
CA ALA A 118 88.51 23.71 5.70
C ALA A 118 87.55 23.56 6.90
N PRO A 119 86.54 24.44 7.05
CA PRO A 119 85.55 24.30 8.11
C PRO A 119 84.83 22.94 8.09
N THR A 120 84.54 22.38 9.26
CA THR A 120 83.85 21.09 9.45
C THR A 120 82.71 21.18 10.48
N ASP A 121 81.94 20.10 10.65
CA ASP A 121 80.91 19.94 11.69
C ASP A 121 79.90 21.11 11.80
N LEU A 122 79.26 21.47 10.68
CA LEU A 122 78.19 22.45 10.71
C LEU A 122 77.00 21.96 11.55
N GLN A 123 76.58 22.79 12.50
CA GLN A 123 75.45 22.58 13.38
C GLN A 123 74.51 23.79 13.35
N LEU A 124 73.22 23.53 13.59
CA LEU A 124 72.19 24.52 13.87
C LEU A 124 71.60 24.21 15.25
N THR A 125 71.34 25.23 16.06
CA THR A 125 70.71 25.03 17.37
C THR A 125 69.31 24.41 17.23
N LEU A 126 69.08 23.27 17.89
CA LEU A 126 67.78 22.62 17.97
C LEU A 126 66.67 23.56 18.49
N PRO A 127 65.42 23.42 18.03
CA PRO A 127 64.84 22.25 17.35
C PRO A 127 64.91 22.21 15.81
N ASN A 128 65.54 23.18 15.14
CA ASN A 128 65.52 23.30 13.67
C ASN A 128 64.08 23.42 13.11
N GLU A 129 63.25 24.19 13.82
CA GLU A 129 61.83 24.40 13.49
C GLU A 129 61.54 25.90 13.38
N VAL A 130 60.57 26.25 12.56
CA VAL A 130 60.04 27.61 12.45
C VAL A 130 58.53 27.54 12.25
N ASN A 131 57.79 28.43 12.92
CA ASN A 131 56.36 28.55 12.62
C ASN A 131 56.15 29.04 11.19
N GLU A 132 55.11 28.52 10.54
CA GLU A 132 54.66 29.14 9.31
C GLU A 132 54.22 30.59 9.54
N ASN A 133 54.17 31.37 8.46
CA ASN A 133 53.86 32.81 8.52
C ASN A 133 54.74 33.62 9.49
N ALA A 134 55.87 33.07 9.96
CA ALA A 134 56.75 33.76 10.89
C ALA A 134 57.22 35.10 10.30
N ALA A 135 57.25 36.13 11.11
CA ALA A 135 57.66 37.46 10.67
C ALA A 135 59.09 37.44 10.13
N ASN A 136 59.37 38.24 9.10
CA ASN A 136 60.73 38.40 8.58
C ASN A 136 61.70 38.79 9.70
N ALA A 137 62.92 38.27 9.63
CA ALA A 137 63.96 38.32 10.65
C ALA A 137 63.69 37.50 11.93
N THR A 138 62.66 36.63 11.95
CA THR A 138 62.55 35.60 13.00
C THR A 138 63.76 34.68 12.95
N VAL A 139 64.38 34.44 14.11
CA VAL A 139 65.55 33.56 14.24
C VAL A 139 65.08 32.12 14.31
N VAL A 140 65.57 31.28 13.38
CA VAL A 140 65.35 29.83 13.36
C VAL A 140 66.34 29.12 14.28
N GLY A 141 67.59 29.57 14.26
CA GLY A 141 68.64 29.07 15.13
C GLY A 141 69.99 29.74 14.87
N THR A 142 70.99 29.39 15.67
CA THR A 142 72.37 29.84 15.50
C THR A 142 73.20 28.74 14.84
N LEU A 143 73.91 29.11 13.79
CA LEU A 143 74.87 28.31 13.04
C LEU A 143 76.21 28.29 13.78
N SER A 144 76.84 27.13 13.81
CA SER A 144 78.21 26.95 14.30
C SER A 144 78.92 25.89 13.48
N ALA A 145 80.23 26.03 13.28
CA ALA A 145 81.09 25.05 12.65
C ALA A 145 82.43 25.02 13.39
N LEU A 146 83.24 24.00 13.13
CA LEU A 146 84.59 23.84 13.65
C LEU A 146 85.61 24.15 12.57
N ASP A 147 86.78 24.60 12.98
CA ASP A 147 87.90 24.95 12.12
C ASP A 147 89.17 24.66 12.90
N GLU A 148 90.09 23.88 12.32
CA GLU A 148 91.27 23.37 13.04
C GLU A 148 92.30 24.50 13.29
N ASP A 149 92.43 25.44 12.35
CA ASP A 149 93.27 26.65 12.48
C ASP A 149 92.75 27.64 13.54
N GLY A 150 91.46 27.54 13.87
CA GLY A 150 90.79 28.42 14.82
C GLY A 150 90.40 29.78 14.22
N ASP A 151 90.17 29.82 12.90
CA ASP A 151 89.79 31.03 12.18
C ASP A 151 88.38 31.54 12.54
N ILE A 152 88.14 32.82 12.27
CA ILE A 152 86.81 33.43 12.47
C ILE A 152 85.92 33.07 11.28
N LEU A 153 84.94 32.21 11.54
CA LEU A 153 84.02 31.74 10.52
C LEU A 153 82.95 32.76 10.14
N GLY A 154 82.71 32.90 8.84
CA GLY A 154 81.58 33.60 8.24
C GLY A 154 80.56 32.61 7.69
N PHE A 155 79.27 32.88 7.93
CA PHE A 155 78.17 32.04 7.49
C PHE A 155 77.36 32.72 6.37
N GLY A 156 76.95 31.93 5.38
CA GLY A 156 76.11 32.34 4.27
C GLY A 156 75.23 31.20 3.77
N LEU A 157 74.46 31.45 2.72
CA LEU A 157 73.67 30.42 2.03
C LEU A 157 74.24 30.21 0.63
N ALA A 158 74.30 28.95 0.21
CA ALA A 158 74.70 28.58 -1.14
C ALA A 158 73.76 29.20 -2.19
N ILE A 159 74.25 29.35 -3.43
CA ILE A 159 73.42 29.87 -4.52
C ILE A 159 72.24 28.92 -4.77
N GLY A 160 71.02 29.41 -4.49
CA GLY A 160 69.79 28.59 -4.57
C GLY A 160 69.55 27.69 -3.35
N GLY A 161 70.40 27.79 -2.32
CA GLY A 161 70.30 27.07 -1.05
C GLY A 161 69.45 27.79 0.01
N ASP A 162 68.73 28.85 -0.37
CA ASP A 162 67.89 29.68 0.52
C ASP A 162 66.43 29.25 0.58
N ALA A 163 66.13 28.05 0.08
CA ALA A 163 64.78 27.52 -0.10
C ALA A 163 63.86 28.49 -0.86
N ASN A 164 64.30 28.94 -2.03
CA ASN A 164 63.58 29.91 -2.88
C ASN A 164 63.35 31.27 -2.19
N GLY A 165 64.30 31.69 -1.35
CA GLY A 165 64.29 32.96 -0.62
C GLY A 165 63.50 32.94 0.69
N ALA A 166 63.08 31.77 1.20
CA ALA A 166 62.40 31.66 2.49
C ALA A 166 63.33 32.03 3.66
N PHE A 167 64.63 31.70 3.54
CA PHE A 167 65.63 31.91 4.60
C PHE A 167 66.76 32.84 4.19
N GLY A 168 67.42 33.41 5.20
CA GLY A 168 68.63 34.22 5.08
C GLY A 168 69.57 33.97 6.25
N VAL A 169 70.78 34.53 6.19
CA VAL A 169 71.74 34.49 7.29
C VAL A 169 72.07 35.91 7.75
N ALA A 170 71.99 36.15 9.06
CA ALA A 170 72.32 37.41 9.72
C ALA A 170 73.40 37.17 10.77
N GLY A 171 74.67 37.39 10.39
CA GLY A 171 75.80 37.01 11.24
C GLY A 171 75.96 35.50 11.28
N ASP A 172 75.76 34.90 12.45
CA ASP A 172 75.72 33.45 12.69
C ASP A 172 74.28 32.92 12.81
N GLN A 173 73.25 33.74 12.59
CA GLN A 173 71.86 33.32 12.76
C GLN A 173 71.22 32.96 11.42
N LEU A 174 70.61 31.78 11.34
CA LEU A 174 69.65 31.47 10.30
C LEU A 174 68.33 32.19 10.63
N VAL A 175 67.83 32.99 9.71
CA VAL A 175 66.64 33.83 9.90
C VAL A 175 65.64 33.65 8.77
N VAL A 176 64.37 33.94 9.03
CA VAL A 176 63.33 34.03 8.00
C VAL A 176 63.56 35.27 7.14
N ALA A 177 63.72 35.09 5.84
CA ALA A 177 63.85 36.19 4.88
C ALA A 177 62.48 36.64 4.35
N ASP A 178 61.60 35.69 4.05
CA ASP A 178 60.23 35.93 3.60
C ASP A 178 59.26 34.91 4.24
N GLY A 179 58.52 35.37 5.24
CA GLY A 179 57.54 34.55 5.97
C GLY A 179 56.41 34.02 5.09
N SER A 180 56.11 34.68 3.96
CA SER A 180 55.06 34.22 3.02
C SER A 180 55.46 32.98 2.21
N LYS A 181 56.70 32.50 2.39
CA LYS A 181 57.21 31.24 1.82
C LYS A 181 57.16 30.08 2.81
N LEU A 182 56.77 30.34 4.05
CA LEU A 182 56.58 29.34 5.09
C LEU A 182 55.06 29.09 5.16
N ASP A 183 54.63 28.02 4.52
CA ASP A 183 53.24 27.56 4.41
C ASP A 183 53.29 26.04 4.65
N TYR A 184 52.75 25.60 5.78
CA TYR A 184 52.83 24.20 6.21
C TYR A 184 52.00 23.29 5.31
N GLU A 185 50.83 23.76 4.89
CA GLU A 185 49.89 23.07 4.01
C GLU A 185 50.50 22.82 2.63
N GLN A 186 51.42 23.68 2.19
CA GLN A 186 52.22 23.48 0.99
C GLN A 186 53.44 22.59 1.24
N ASP A 187 54.30 22.96 2.19
CA ASP A 187 55.61 22.33 2.42
C ASP A 187 55.92 22.22 3.94
N GLN A 188 55.69 21.05 4.53
CA GLN A 188 55.92 20.78 5.97
C GLN A 188 57.40 20.87 6.41
N SER A 189 58.33 20.93 5.46
CA SER A 189 59.75 21.13 5.73
C SER A 189 60.46 21.74 4.54
N LEU A 190 61.45 22.58 4.80
CA LEU A 190 62.28 23.22 3.79
C LEU A 190 63.75 22.92 4.05
N THR A 191 64.56 22.85 2.99
CA THR A 191 65.99 22.55 3.11
C THR A 191 66.82 23.79 2.79
N VAL A 192 67.76 24.12 3.68
CA VAL A 192 68.74 25.20 3.48
C VAL A 192 70.14 24.63 3.34
N THR A 193 70.91 25.18 2.40
CA THR A 193 72.30 24.79 2.18
C THR A 193 73.19 25.94 2.59
N VAL A 194 74.03 25.70 3.61
CA VAL A 194 74.86 26.74 4.23
C VAL A 194 76.27 26.67 3.67
N GLU A 195 76.82 27.83 3.36
CA GLU A 195 78.23 28.00 3.03
C GLU A 195 78.95 28.61 4.24
N VAL A 196 80.11 28.04 4.58
CA VAL A 196 80.99 28.57 5.64
C VAL A 196 82.33 28.96 5.04
N THR A 197 82.83 30.12 5.43
CA THR A 197 84.13 30.66 5.02
C THR A 197 84.99 30.93 6.26
N ASP A 198 86.25 30.50 6.23
CA ASP A 198 87.27 30.80 7.26
C ASP A 198 87.92 32.19 7.08
N GLY A 199 87.73 32.79 5.90
CA GLY A 199 88.32 34.10 5.56
C GLY A 199 89.75 33.99 5.01
N GLY A 200 90.27 32.76 4.93
CA GLY A 200 91.62 32.42 4.57
C GLY A 200 91.79 31.97 3.12
N LEU A 201 90.87 31.20 2.52
CA LEU A 201 90.78 30.87 1.08
C LEU A 201 89.72 29.80 0.74
N ASN A 202 89.11 29.15 1.74
CA ASN A 202 88.12 28.08 1.53
C ASN A 202 86.69 28.58 1.77
N THR A 203 85.78 28.18 0.88
CA THR A 203 84.34 28.28 1.11
C THR A 203 83.77 26.89 0.90
N ILE A 204 83.20 26.32 1.95
CA ILE A 204 82.64 24.97 1.94
C ILE A 204 81.13 25.04 1.99
N GLU A 205 80.50 24.38 1.02
CA GLU A 205 79.08 24.09 1.02
C GLU A 205 78.83 22.81 1.85
N PHE A 206 78.03 22.92 2.91
CA PHE A 206 77.68 21.78 3.76
C PHE A 206 76.42 21.07 3.26
N PRO A 207 76.20 19.79 3.66
CA PRO A 207 74.94 19.11 3.41
C PRO A 207 73.73 19.93 3.89
N ALA A 208 72.62 19.83 3.16
CA ALA A 208 71.44 20.62 3.45
C ALA A 208 70.87 20.33 4.84
N LEU A 209 70.61 21.40 5.61
CA LEU A 209 69.88 21.37 6.86
C LEU A 209 68.38 21.34 6.55
N THR A 210 67.65 20.41 7.14
CA THR A 210 66.18 20.37 7.05
C THR A 210 65.58 21.17 8.20
N ILE A 211 64.75 22.15 7.86
CA ILE A 211 64.00 22.99 8.78
C ILE A 211 62.54 22.55 8.71
N ALA A 212 61.98 22.11 9.84
CA ALA A 212 60.56 21.77 9.92
C ALA A 212 59.73 23.05 10.04
N VAL A 213 58.65 23.12 9.26
CA VAL A 213 57.65 24.17 9.39
C VAL A 213 56.63 23.70 10.42
N ILE A 214 56.26 24.56 11.36
CA ILE A 214 55.26 24.25 12.39
C ILE A 214 53.92 24.82 11.96
N ASN A 215 52.94 23.92 11.84
CA ASN A 215 51.56 24.23 11.52
C ASN A 215 50.95 25.18 12.58
N LEU A 216 50.27 26.22 12.11
CA LEU A 216 49.46 27.15 12.89
C LEU A 216 48.02 27.14 12.37
N ASN A 217 47.09 27.58 13.22
CA ASN A 217 45.70 27.73 12.81
C ASN A 217 45.50 29.00 11.98
N ASP A 218 45.92 29.01 10.72
CA ASP A 218 45.85 30.17 9.83
C ASP A 218 44.86 30.00 8.68
N ASN A 219 44.27 28.81 8.52
CA ASN A 219 43.16 28.58 7.62
C ASN A 219 41.84 28.51 8.41
N ALA A 220 40.76 28.98 7.78
CA ALA A 220 39.43 28.89 8.34
C ALA A 220 38.71 27.65 7.79
N PRO A 221 37.79 27.03 8.56
CA PRO A 221 36.95 25.95 8.07
C PRO A 221 36.25 26.31 6.75
N ASP A 222 36.20 25.35 5.82
CA ASP A 222 35.53 25.46 4.54
C ASP A 222 34.60 24.28 4.27
N ASN A 223 33.84 24.35 3.17
CA ASN A 223 32.92 23.30 2.72
C ASN A 223 31.94 22.78 3.79
N LEU A 224 31.48 23.64 4.70
CA LEU A 224 30.41 23.28 5.63
C LEU A 224 29.18 22.86 4.84
N ALA A 225 28.73 21.63 5.06
CA ALA A 225 27.62 20.99 4.39
C ALA A 225 26.90 20.03 5.34
N ILE A 226 25.68 19.65 4.96
CA ILE A 226 24.90 18.62 5.66
C ILE A 226 24.46 17.54 4.67
N ALA A 227 24.54 16.28 5.10
CA ALA A 227 23.98 15.14 4.39
C ALA A 227 22.66 14.73 5.07
N GLY A 228 21.54 15.01 4.38
CA GLY A 228 20.19 14.89 4.94
C GLY A 228 19.65 16.26 5.37
N ASP A 229 18.36 16.47 5.15
CA ASP A 229 17.65 17.74 5.37
C ASP A 229 16.14 17.54 5.50
N THR A 230 15.69 16.34 5.89
CA THR A 230 14.27 16.01 6.03
C THR A 230 14.01 15.34 7.37
N VAL A 231 12.86 15.62 7.97
CA VAL A 231 12.43 15.02 9.22
C VAL A 231 10.90 14.85 9.22
N ASP A 232 10.40 13.79 9.82
CA ASP A 232 8.94 13.64 10.00
C ASP A 232 8.45 14.60 11.10
N GLU A 233 7.25 15.15 10.97
CA GLU A 233 6.73 16.14 11.92
C GLU A 233 6.61 15.64 13.36
N ASN A 234 6.34 14.35 13.56
CA ASN A 234 6.24 13.76 14.89
C ASN A 234 7.53 13.05 15.34
N ALA A 235 8.67 13.41 14.75
CA ALA A 235 9.95 12.81 15.08
C ALA A 235 10.30 12.99 16.56
N ALA A 236 10.73 11.90 17.20
CA ALA A 236 11.11 11.91 18.60
C ALA A 236 12.44 12.67 18.82
N GLU A 237 12.65 13.15 20.05
CA GLU A 237 13.94 13.71 20.49
C GLU A 237 15.11 12.78 20.13
N GLY A 238 16.18 13.37 19.59
CA GLY A 238 17.37 12.63 19.18
C GLY A 238 17.25 11.96 17.81
N THR A 239 16.13 12.12 17.09
CA THR A 239 16.04 11.71 15.69
C THR A 239 17.05 12.51 14.87
N VAL A 240 17.93 11.81 14.14
CA VAL A 240 18.94 12.44 13.28
C VAL A 240 18.28 12.95 12.01
N VAL A 241 18.42 14.25 11.77
CA VAL A 241 17.94 14.94 10.56
C VAL A 241 18.99 14.86 9.46
N GLY A 242 20.25 15.06 9.84
CA GLY A 242 21.38 15.00 8.92
C GLY A 242 22.71 15.05 9.63
N THR A 243 23.77 14.74 8.90
CA THR A 243 25.15 14.74 9.40
C THR A 243 25.92 15.91 8.79
N LEU A 244 26.51 16.74 9.65
CA LEU A 244 27.34 17.87 9.30
C LEU A 244 28.78 17.41 8.97
N SER A 245 29.36 18.09 7.99
CA SER A 245 30.76 17.93 7.59
C SER A 245 31.31 19.27 7.15
N ALA A 246 32.59 19.49 7.40
CA ALA A 246 33.39 20.60 6.91
C ALA A 246 34.83 20.10 6.73
N THR A 247 35.65 20.89 6.04
CA THR A 247 37.08 20.65 5.88
C THR A 247 37.86 21.83 6.46
N ASP A 248 39.12 21.58 6.79
CA ASP A 248 40.07 22.59 7.26
C ASP A 248 41.43 22.24 6.69
N ALA A 249 42.14 23.22 6.15
CA ALA A 249 43.45 22.99 5.54
C ALA A 249 44.51 22.68 6.60
N ASP A 250 44.35 23.20 7.83
CA ASP A 250 45.24 22.97 8.97
C ASP A 250 45.12 21.52 9.51
N GLY A 251 44.21 20.74 8.92
CA GLY A 251 44.03 19.32 9.17
C GLY A 251 43.51 19.04 10.58
N ASP A 252 44.22 18.18 11.31
CA ASP A 252 43.82 17.77 12.66
C ASP A 252 44.44 18.66 13.76
N LEU A 253 45.07 19.80 13.40
CA LEU A 253 45.65 20.71 14.41
C LEU A 253 44.58 21.15 15.41
N ASN A 254 43.39 21.51 14.91
CA ASN A 254 42.24 21.86 15.72
C ASN A 254 41.00 21.07 15.29
N PRO A 255 40.37 20.30 16.20
CA PRO A 255 39.19 19.53 15.86
C PRO A 255 37.99 20.45 15.62
N LEU A 256 37.36 20.28 14.46
CA LEU A 256 36.15 21.03 14.09
C LEU A 256 34.99 20.71 15.05
N THR A 257 34.34 21.77 15.54
CA THR A 257 33.18 21.70 16.41
C THR A 257 31.96 22.33 15.73
N TYR A 258 30.80 21.70 15.91
CA TYR A 258 29.55 22.15 15.31
C TYR A 258 28.59 22.68 16.38
N SER A 259 27.87 23.76 16.05
CA SER A 259 26.91 24.39 16.95
C SER A 259 25.76 25.04 16.17
N LEU A 260 24.73 25.50 16.88
CA LEU A 260 23.61 26.24 16.31
C LEU A 260 23.73 27.72 16.63
N VAL A 261 23.62 28.55 15.60
CA VAL A 261 23.40 30.00 15.72
C VAL A 261 21.91 30.29 15.82
N ASP A 262 21.10 29.54 15.07
CA ASP A 262 19.64 29.54 15.14
C ASP A 262 19.15 28.09 15.16
N ASP A 263 18.38 27.73 16.18
CA ASP A 263 17.84 26.39 16.44
C ASP A 263 16.40 26.22 15.95
N ALA A 264 15.92 27.17 15.12
CA ALA A 264 14.55 27.25 14.63
C ALA A 264 13.51 27.22 15.75
N SER A 265 13.69 28.08 16.76
CA SER A 265 12.81 28.19 17.94
C SER A 265 12.84 26.95 18.85
N GLY A 266 14.00 26.30 18.95
CA GLY A 266 14.23 25.15 19.82
C GLY A 266 13.78 23.80 19.25
N ASN A 267 13.53 23.71 17.94
CA ASN A 267 13.15 22.45 17.29
C ASN A 267 14.35 21.53 17.04
N PHE A 268 15.57 22.08 16.94
CA PHE A 268 16.76 21.31 16.61
C PHE A 268 17.90 21.52 17.60
N GLN A 269 18.79 20.53 17.66
CA GLN A 269 20.03 20.56 18.44
C GLN A 269 21.17 19.95 17.64
N VAL A 270 22.42 20.29 18.00
CA VAL A 270 23.60 19.63 17.44
C VAL A 270 24.26 18.76 18.51
N VAL A 271 24.50 17.48 18.18
CA VAL A 271 25.18 16.52 19.04
C VAL A 271 26.35 15.92 18.27
N GLY A 272 27.59 16.25 18.65
CA GLY A 272 28.76 15.89 17.85
C GLY A 272 28.73 16.61 16.50
N ASN A 273 28.58 15.86 15.42
CA ASN A 273 28.39 16.39 14.06
C ASN A 273 27.00 16.06 13.49
N GLU A 274 26.03 15.68 14.32
CA GLU A 274 24.66 15.39 13.86
C GLU A 274 23.73 16.54 14.21
N LEU A 275 22.93 16.97 13.24
CA LEU A 275 21.75 17.79 13.49
C LEU A 275 20.60 16.83 13.88
N GLN A 276 20.03 17.05 15.05
CA GLN A 276 19.00 16.18 15.63
C GLN A 276 17.77 17.00 16.06
N VAL A 277 16.63 16.32 16.20
CA VAL A 277 15.44 16.88 16.84
C VAL A 277 15.71 17.11 18.33
N ALA A 278 15.40 18.33 18.81
CA ALA A 278 15.62 18.72 20.20
C ALA A 278 14.53 18.21 21.15
N ALA A 279 14.85 18.18 22.44
CA ALA A 279 13.88 17.88 23.48
C ALA A 279 12.76 18.93 23.51
N GLY A 280 11.52 18.49 23.31
CA GLY A 280 10.35 19.38 23.29
C GLY A 280 10.14 20.13 21.98
N ALA A 281 10.78 19.70 20.88
CA ALA A 281 10.49 20.19 19.55
C ALA A 281 8.98 20.07 19.22
N THR A 282 8.46 21.04 18.47
CA THR A 282 7.07 21.11 18.03
C THR A 282 7.04 21.17 16.50
N LEU A 283 7.62 20.15 15.88
CA LEU A 283 7.55 19.97 14.43
C LEU A 283 6.10 19.55 14.09
N ASP A 284 5.54 20.19 13.07
CA ASP A 284 4.14 20.07 12.65
C ASP A 284 4.09 20.61 11.21
N PHE A 285 3.80 19.75 10.25
CA PHE A 285 3.79 20.06 8.83
C PHE A 285 2.66 21.04 8.50
N GLU A 286 1.49 20.84 9.07
CA GLU A 286 0.29 21.67 8.91
C GLU A 286 0.54 23.11 9.40
N THR A 287 1.39 23.27 10.43
CA THR A 287 1.85 24.58 10.88
C THR A 287 3.01 25.14 10.04
N ALA A 288 4.02 24.32 9.74
CA ALA A 288 5.18 24.71 8.95
C ALA A 288 5.83 23.53 8.22
N THR A 289 5.81 23.57 6.89
CA THR A 289 6.38 22.52 6.03
C THR A 289 7.92 22.46 6.04
N SER A 290 8.59 23.45 6.63
CA SER A 290 10.06 23.53 6.70
C SER A 290 10.54 24.52 7.75
N HIS A 291 11.76 24.31 8.23
CA HIS A 291 12.46 25.19 9.15
C HIS A 291 13.86 25.53 8.66
N ASP A 292 14.23 26.80 8.71
CA ASP A 292 15.62 27.21 8.47
C ASP A 292 16.40 27.14 9.80
N VAL A 293 17.50 26.40 9.78
CA VAL A 293 18.43 26.24 10.90
C VAL A 293 19.77 26.82 10.49
N THR A 294 20.38 27.67 11.32
CA THR A 294 21.72 28.19 11.04
C THR A 294 22.73 27.40 11.86
N VAL A 295 23.50 26.55 11.19
CA VAL A 295 24.58 25.75 11.78
C VAL A 295 25.91 26.47 11.62
N ARG A 296 26.80 26.31 12.59
CA ARG A 296 28.16 26.88 12.59
C ARG A 296 29.19 25.79 12.79
N VAL A 297 30.28 25.86 12.04
CA VAL A 297 31.51 25.12 12.32
C VAL A 297 32.60 26.06 12.82
N SER A 298 33.39 25.59 13.78
CA SER A 298 34.50 26.34 14.39
C SER A 298 35.70 25.42 14.60
N ASP A 299 36.89 25.91 14.26
CA ASP A 299 38.23 25.34 14.47
C ASP A 299 38.87 25.79 15.79
N THR A 300 38.07 26.26 16.75
CA THR A 300 38.47 26.89 18.03
C THR A 300 38.87 28.37 17.97
N ASP A 301 39.09 28.97 16.80
CA ASP A 301 39.18 30.43 16.66
C ASP A 301 37.83 31.01 16.18
N PRO A 302 37.11 31.76 17.02
CA PRO A 302 35.85 32.39 16.61
C PRO A 302 35.96 33.35 15.42
N ALA A 303 37.17 33.81 15.07
CA ALA A 303 37.39 34.62 13.87
C ALA A 303 37.26 33.82 12.57
N HIS A 304 37.39 32.49 12.64
CA HIS A 304 37.32 31.55 11.52
C HIS A 304 35.95 30.86 11.39
N ASP A 305 35.02 31.11 12.32
CA ASP A 305 33.68 30.53 12.29
C ASP A 305 32.98 30.67 10.93
N LEU A 306 32.45 29.55 10.42
CA LEU A 306 31.69 29.50 9.18
C LEU A 306 30.25 29.06 9.46
N ASP A 307 29.29 29.86 8.98
CA ASP A 307 27.85 29.61 9.12
C ASP A 307 27.24 29.05 7.82
N LEU A 308 26.31 28.11 7.95
CA LEU A 308 25.48 27.57 6.88
C LEU A 308 24.00 27.61 7.32
N VAL A 309 23.13 28.14 6.46
CA VAL A 309 21.69 28.00 6.62
C VAL A 309 21.24 26.71 5.96
N VAL A 310 20.63 25.83 6.74
CA VAL A 310 20.06 24.54 6.32
C VAL A 310 18.55 24.65 6.39
N THR A 311 17.87 24.47 5.25
CA THR A 311 16.40 24.33 5.21
C THR A 311 16.05 22.88 5.46
N VAL A 312 15.53 22.58 6.65
CA VAL A 312 15.02 21.26 7.03
C VAL A 312 13.56 21.16 6.59
N ASN A 313 13.26 20.25 5.67
CA ASN A 313 11.90 19.97 5.23
C ASN A 313 11.21 19.02 6.21
N VAL A 314 9.96 19.33 6.54
CA VAL A 314 9.13 18.47 7.36
C VAL A 314 8.34 17.54 6.43
N ASN A 315 8.32 16.25 6.71
CA ASN A 315 7.47 15.30 6.00
C ASN A 315 6.10 15.25 6.68
N ASN A 316 5.05 15.41 5.86
CA ASN A 316 3.67 15.22 6.29
C ASN A 316 3.38 13.74 6.54
N LEU A 317 2.82 13.43 7.70
CA LEU A 317 2.31 12.15 8.14
C LEU A 317 0.81 12.26 8.38
N ASN A 318 0.11 11.14 8.20
CA ASN A 318 -1.31 11.06 8.55
C ASN A 318 -1.46 10.97 10.09
N ASP A 319 -1.50 12.12 10.77
CA ASP A 319 -1.56 12.26 12.23
C ASP A 319 -2.76 13.09 12.73
N ASN A 320 -3.47 13.78 11.83
CA ASN A 320 -4.72 14.45 12.11
C ASN A 320 -5.91 13.55 11.75
N ALA A 321 -6.98 13.65 12.54
CA ALA A 321 -8.22 12.96 12.22
C ALA A 321 -9.08 13.85 11.29
N PRO A 322 -9.95 13.28 10.46
CA PRO A 322 -10.82 14.06 9.59
C PRO A 322 -11.76 14.91 10.46
N GLU A 323 -11.89 16.20 10.14
CA GLU A 323 -12.71 17.16 10.87
C GLU A 323 -13.83 17.74 9.99
N ASN A 324 -14.71 18.50 10.62
CA ASN A 324 -15.80 19.23 9.96
C ASN A 324 -16.70 18.32 9.09
N LEU A 325 -16.99 17.10 9.58
CA LEU A 325 -17.98 16.24 8.96
C LEU A 325 -19.32 17.00 8.91
N ALA A 326 -19.84 17.20 7.72
CA ALA A 326 -21.04 17.98 7.50
C ALA A 326 -21.86 17.36 6.38
N ILE A 327 -23.17 17.56 6.44
CA ILE A 327 -24.10 17.20 5.38
C ILE A 327 -24.65 18.48 4.73
N ALA A 328 -24.49 18.58 3.41
CA ALA A 328 -25.08 19.65 2.60
C ALA A 328 -26.42 19.15 2.03
N GLY A 329 -27.50 19.76 2.52
CA GLY A 329 -28.84 19.20 2.41
C GLY A 329 -29.09 18.20 3.53
N ASP A 330 -30.30 18.17 4.05
CA ASP A 330 -30.72 17.28 5.14
C ASP A 330 -32.24 17.13 5.16
N THR A 331 -32.94 17.64 4.15
CA THR A 331 -34.40 17.63 4.08
C THR A 331 -34.86 16.55 3.12
N VAL A 332 -35.88 15.80 3.51
CA VAL A 332 -36.55 14.86 2.63
C VAL A 332 -38.05 14.92 2.89
N ASP A 333 -38.86 14.83 1.84
CA ASP A 333 -40.31 14.71 2.02
C ASP A 333 -40.65 13.31 2.54
N GLU A 334 -41.68 13.19 3.38
CA GLU A 334 -42.21 11.88 3.72
C GLU A 334 -42.70 11.12 2.48
N ASN A 335 -42.68 9.79 2.54
CA ASN A 335 -42.98 8.91 1.41
C ASN A 335 -42.10 9.18 0.16
N ALA A 336 -40.95 9.86 0.31
CA ALA A 336 -40.02 10.08 -0.79
C ALA A 336 -39.61 8.75 -1.44
N ALA A 337 -39.53 8.74 -2.76
CA ALA A 337 -39.17 7.54 -3.51
C ALA A 337 -37.76 7.07 -3.16
N GLU A 338 -37.52 5.76 -3.19
CA GLU A 338 -36.20 5.17 -3.05
C GLU A 338 -35.21 5.80 -4.05
N GLY A 339 -33.98 6.05 -3.59
CA GLY A 339 -32.94 6.73 -4.36
C GLY A 339 -33.04 8.27 -4.36
N THR A 340 -34.05 8.86 -3.72
CA THR A 340 -34.12 10.33 -3.52
C THR A 340 -32.89 10.80 -2.75
N VAL A 341 -32.15 11.75 -3.32
CA VAL A 341 -30.96 12.36 -2.67
C VAL A 341 -31.42 13.24 -1.52
N VAL A 342 -30.93 12.95 -0.32
CA VAL A 342 -31.22 13.69 0.91
C VAL A 342 -30.17 14.76 1.16
N GLY A 343 -28.89 14.40 1.01
CA GLY A 343 -27.78 15.29 1.26
C GLY A 343 -26.45 14.73 0.78
N THR A 344 -25.43 15.57 0.73
CA THR A 344 -24.07 15.18 0.37
C THR A 344 -23.12 15.49 1.52
N LEU A 345 -22.35 14.49 1.92
CA LEU A 345 -21.35 14.58 2.96
C LEU A 345 -20.08 15.26 2.47
N SER A 346 -19.49 16.06 3.35
CA SER A 346 -18.17 16.65 3.18
C SER A 346 -17.45 16.62 4.52
N ALA A 347 -16.13 16.52 4.47
CA ALA A 347 -15.24 16.65 5.61
C ALA A 347 -13.92 17.22 5.11
N THR A 348 -13.09 17.68 6.03
CA THR A 348 -11.74 18.20 5.74
C THR A 348 -10.74 17.41 6.55
N ASP A 349 -9.57 17.17 5.98
CA ASP A 349 -8.43 16.62 6.71
C ASP A 349 -7.31 17.65 6.70
N ALA A 350 -6.65 17.85 7.84
CA ALA A 350 -5.53 18.79 7.94
C ALA A 350 -4.31 18.24 7.16
N ASP A 351 -4.16 16.92 7.10
CA ASP A 351 -3.09 16.19 6.40
C ASP A 351 -3.27 16.24 4.85
N GLY A 352 -4.33 16.91 4.40
CA GLY A 352 -4.64 17.13 2.99
C GLY A 352 -5.00 15.84 2.27
N ASP A 353 -4.29 15.56 1.16
CA ASP A 353 -4.61 14.47 0.24
C ASP A 353 -3.76 13.20 0.50
N LEU A 354 -3.10 13.07 1.66
CA LEU A 354 -2.30 11.88 1.98
C LEU A 354 -3.13 10.60 1.85
N ASN A 355 -4.38 10.64 2.32
CA ASN A 355 -5.36 9.58 2.11
C ASN A 355 -6.73 10.18 1.74
N PRO A 356 -7.42 9.61 0.73
CA PRO A 356 -8.76 10.07 0.38
C PRO A 356 -9.77 9.70 1.48
N LEU A 357 -10.59 10.67 1.89
CA LEU A 357 -11.65 10.46 2.86
C LEU A 357 -12.71 9.47 2.36
N THR A 358 -13.08 8.55 3.23
CA THR A 358 -14.13 7.55 3.00
C THR A 358 -15.27 7.77 3.99
N TYR A 359 -16.51 7.55 3.54
CA TYR A 359 -17.71 7.74 4.36
C TYR A 359 -18.44 6.40 4.50
N SER A 360 -19.05 6.17 5.67
CA SER A 360 -19.94 5.02 5.90
C SER A 360 -21.12 5.39 6.79
N LEU A 361 -22.24 4.67 6.65
CA LEU A 361 -23.38 4.78 7.57
C LEU A 361 -23.23 3.72 8.66
N VAL A 362 -23.01 4.18 9.89
CA VAL A 362 -22.99 3.34 11.09
C VAL A 362 -24.40 3.19 11.66
N GLY A 363 -25.22 4.23 11.51
CA GLY A 363 -26.64 4.25 11.82
C GLY A 363 -27.41 4.76 10.61
N ASP A 364 -28.22 3.90 10.01
CA ASP A 364 -29.00 4.16 8.79
C ASP A 364 -30.47 4.55 9.08
N ALA A 365 -30.74 4.96 10.32
CA ALA A 365 -32.07 5.18 10.86
C ALA A 365 -33.00 3.96 10.65
N GLY A 366 -32.53 2.75 10.96
CA GLY A 366 -33.34 1.53 10.91
C GLY A 366 -33.59 1.02 9.50
N GLY A 367 -32.70 1.35 8.56
CA GLY A 367 -32.79 1.00 7.14
C GLY A 367 -33.49 2.02 6.24
N ALA A 368 -33.81 3.22 6.76
CA ALA A 368 -34.48 4.26 5.96
C ALA A 368 -33.55 4.93 4.94
N PHE A 369 -32.23 4.97 5.21
CA PHE A 369 -31.24 5.64 4.35
C PHE A 369 -30.11 4.71 3.88
N ALA A 370 -29.53 5.05 2.73
CA ALA A 370 -28.33 4.44 2.19
C ALA A 370 -27.30 5.51 1.84
N LEU A 371 -26.05 5.09 1.64
CA LEU A 371 -24.93 5.94 1.25
C LEU A 371 -24.33 5.43 -0.06
N ALA A 372 -24.14 6.34 -1.01
CA ALA A 372 -23.45 6.08 -2.27
C ALA A 372 -22.29 7.08 -2.45
N GLY A 373 -21.05 6.62 -2.24
CA GLY A 373 -19.89 7.50 -2.19
C GLY A 373 -19.98 8.43 -0.97
N ASN A 374 -20.24 9.71 -1.20
CA ASN A 374 -20.52 10.70 -0.16
C ASN A 374 -21.97 11.22 -0.20
N THR A 375 -22.88 10.59 -0.94
CA THR A 375 -24.27 11.06 -1.07
C THR A 375 -25.22 10.15 -0.28
N ILE A 376 -26.04 10.74 0.60
CA ILE A 376 -27.10 10.06 1.32
C ILE A 376 -28.36 10.03 0.45
N THR A 377 -28.97 8.85 0.35
CA THR A 377 -30.21 8.61 -0.39
C THR A 377 -31.23 7.86 0.44
N VAL A 378 -32.52 8.02 0.13
CA VAL A 378 -33.58 7.18 0.71
C VAL A 378 -33.41 5.73 0.26
N LEU A 379 -33.40 4.79 1.22
CA LEU A 379 -33.39 3.35 0.96
C LEU A 379 -34.81 2.76 1.01
N ASP A 380 -35.61 3.15 2.00
CA ASP A 380 -37.01 2.73 2.15
C ASP A 380 -37.85 3.94 2.57
N GLY A 381 -38.60 4.48 1.61
CA GLY A 381 -39.47 5.65 1.83
C GLY A 381 -40.68 5.35 2.70
N SER A 382 -41.08 4.07 2.86
CA SER A 382 -42.21 3.69 3.72
C SER A 382 -41.89 3.81 5.21
N LEU A 383 -40.60 3.87 5.56
CA LEU A 383 -40.13 4.15 6.91
C LEU A 383 -40.13 5.66 7.24
N LEU A 384 -40.30 6.50 6.21
CA LEU A 384 -40.35 7.96 6.32
C LEU A 384 -41.82 8.43 6.33
N ASP A 385 -42.47 8.32 7.48
CA ASP A 385 -43.87 8.73 7.72
C ASP A 385 -43.89 9.78 8.84
N TYR A 386 -44.30 11.00 8.52
CA TYR A 386 -44.26 12.15 9.42
C TYR A 386 -45.35 12.06 10.51
N GLU A 387 -46.51 11.48 10.20
CA GLU A 387 -47.65 11.32 11.12
C GLU A 387 -47.53 10.14 12.07
N ASN A 388 -46.69 9.15 11.75
CA ASN A 388 -46.61 7.90 12.49
C ASN A 388 -45.41 7.83 13.44
N VAL A 389 -45.59 8.38 14.64
CA VAL A 389 -44.62 8.28 15.75
C VAL A 389 -44.49 6.84 16.32
N GLU A 390 -45.30 5.87 15.88
CA GLU A 390 -45.24 4.46 16.31
C GLU A 390 -44.29 3.58 15.47
N SER A 391 -43.81 4.05 14.31
CA SER A 391 -42.83 3.33 13.46
C SER A 391 -41.43 3.20 14.12
N GLY A 392 -41.21 3.89 15.25
CA GLY A 392 -39.94 3.88 15.98
C GLY A 392 -38.92 4.89 15.44
N LEU A 393 -39.22 5.53 14.30
CA LEU A 393 -38.49 6.68 13.79
C LEU A 393 -39.18 7.95 14.29
N ASN A 394 -38.39 8.87 14.84
CA ASN A 394 -38.88 10.21 15.21
C ASN A 394 -39.29 10.95 13.93
N ALA A 395 -40.17 11.95 14.04
CA ALA A 395 -40.54 12.83 12.93
C ALA A 395 -39.32 13.39 12.18
N ASN A 396 -38.14 13.45 12.82
CA ASN A 396 -36.86 13.63 12.14
C ASN A 396 -35.91 12.46 12.46
N PRO A 397 -35.69 11.53 11.52
CA PRO A 397 -34.81 10.38 11.76
C PRO A 397 -33.34 10.82 11.87
N THR A 398 -32.57 10.13 12.70
CA THR A 398 -31.14 10.41 12.91
C THR A 398 -30.31 9.34 12.22
N ILE A 399 -29.40 9.78 11.35
CA ILE A 399 -28.35 8.93 10.77
C ILE A 399 -27.03 9.17 11.50
N THR A 400 -26.26 8.11 11.71
CA THR A 400 -24.89 8.20 12.24
C THR A 400 -23.93 7.91 11.09
N VAL A 401 -23.14 8.91 10.73
CA VAL A 401 -22.16 8.82 9.64
C VAL A 401 -20.76 8.76 10.22
N GLU A 402 -19.93 7.86 9.69
CA GLU A 402 -18.50 7.82 9.95
C GLU A 402 -17.72 8.36 8.75
N VAL A 403 -16.71 9.19 9.00
CA VAL A 403 -15.68 9.57 8.02
C VAL A 403 -14.33 9.02 8.47
N SER A 404 -13.53 8.50 7.53
CA SER A 404 -12.20 7.95 7.81
C SER A 404 -11.21 8.22 6.69
N ASP A 405 -9.98 8.58 7.06
CA ASP A 405 -8.79 8.64 6.19
C ASP A 405 -8.06 7.28 6.10
N GLY A 406 -8.55 6.24 6.78
CA GLY A 406 -7.94 4.91 6.84
C GLY A 406 -7.06 4.62 8.07
N THR A 407 -6.55 5.65 8.74
CA THR A 407 -5.90 5.58 10.06
C THR A 407 -6.84 6.05 11.16
N PHE A 408 -7.45 7.22 11.00
CA PHE A 408 -8.39 7.78 11.96
C PHE A 408 -9.82 7.73 11.42
N ALA A 409 -10.78 7.83 12.34
CA ALA A 409 -12.19 7.86 12.01
C ALA A 409 -12.95 8.73 13.01
N GLN A 410 -13.94 9.47 12.52
CA GLN A 410 -14.86 10.28 13.32
C GLN A 410 -16.30 9.98 12.96
N GLN A 411 -17.18 10.00 13.97
CA GLN A 411 -18.61 9.77 13.79
C GLN A 411 -19.41 11.01 14.20
N GLU A 412 -20.43 11.33 13.43
CA GLU A 412 -21.39 12.39 13.75
C GLU A 412 -22.82 11.96 13.43
N ASP A 413 -23.74 12.38 14.29
CA ASP A 413 -25.17 12.15 14.14
C ASP A 413 -25.80 13.33 13.37
N PHE A 414 -26.41 13.05 12.22
CA PHE A 414 -27.18 14.02 11.46
C PHE A 414 -28.67 13.75 11.62
N VAL A 415 -29.43 14.78 11.94
CA VAL A 415 -30.89 14.73 11.94
C VAL A 415 -31.38 15.08 10.55
N VAL A 416 -32.08 14.16 9.90
CA VAL A 416 -32.73 14.41 8.62
C VAL A 416 -34.09 15.06 8.90
N ASP A 417 -34.32 16.24 8.34
CA ASP A 417 -35.54 17.03 8.48
C ASP A 417 -36.63 16.51 7.53
N LEU A 418 -37.54 15.69 8.08
CA LEU A 418 -38.63 15.11 7.32
C LEU A 418 -39.72 16.17 7.12
N GLN A 419 -40.11 16.43 5.88
CA GLN A 419 -41.20 17.35 5.59
C GLN A 419 -42.53 16.60 5.50
N ASP A 420 -43.51 17.10 6.26
CA ASP A 420 -44.92 16.73 6.16
C ASP A 420 -45.44 17.02 4.74
N VAL A 421 -45.97 15.97 4.12
CA VAL A 421 -46.72 16.03 2.87
C VAL A 421 -48.16 15.67 3.19
N ASN A 422 -48.96 16.67 3.60
CA ASN A 422 -50.39 16.58 3.92
C ASN A 422 -51.16 15.44 3.20
N ASP A 423 -51.10 14.28 3.83
CA ASP A 423 -51.74 13.02 3.44
C ASP A 423 -52.83 12.64 4.45
N THR A 424 -52.94 13.39 5.56
CA THR A 424 -53.99 13.29 6.57
C THR A 424 -55.03 14.42 6.51
N VAL A 425 -56.28 14.10 6.87
CA VAL A 425 -57.40 15.06 6.89
C VAL A 425 -57.62 15.58 8.32
N GLN A 426 -57.24 16.83 8.61
CA GLN A 426 -57.42 17.46 9.92
C GLN A 426 -58.87 17.95 10.18
N LEU A 427 -59.44 17.59 11.34
CA LEU A 427 -60.73 18.10 11.85
C LEU A 427 -60.49 19.04 13.05
N GLY A 428 -60.79 20.33 12.89
CA GLY A 428 -60.52 21.39 13.88
C GLY A 428 -61.29 21.31 15.21
N ASP A 429 -60.65 21.86 16.25
CA ASP A 429 -60.98 21.79 17.67
C ASP A 429 -62.36 22.35 18.10
N GLY A 430 -63.04 21.61 18.98
CA GLY A 430 -63.99 22.19 19.93
C GLY A 430 -65.49 21.94 19.70
N GLY A 431 -65.95 20.69 19.79
CA GLY A 431 -67.37 20.40 19.99
C GLY A 431 -67.74 18.94 19.71
N TYR A 432 -68.59 18.33 20.55
CA TYR A 432 -69.20 17.03 20.24
C TYR A 432 -69.79 17.02 18.83
N LYS A 433 -69.33 16.15 17.93
CA LYS A 433 -69.96 15.99 16.62
C LYS A 433 -71.09 14.97 16.75
N SER A 434 -72.33 15.45 16.69
CA SER A 434 -73.45 14.58 16.35
C SER A 434 -73.44 14.38 14.85
N ILE A 435 -73.14 13.18 14.37
CA ILE A 435 -73.43 12.85 12.97
C ILE A 435 -74.93 12.62 12.91
N LYS A 436 -75.62 13.51 12.20
CA LYS A 436 -77.03 13.40 11.89
C LYS A 436 -77.10 12.95 10.45
N TYR A 437 -77.37 11.67 10.26
CA TYR A 437 -77.62 11.15 8.92
C TYR A 437 -79.14 11.03 8.77
N THR A 438 -79.65 11.52 7.66
CA THR A 438 -81.04 11.31 7.27
C THR A 438 -81.00 10.39 6.06
N GLU A 439 -81.56 9.19 6.19
CA GLU A 439 -81.75 8.31 5.05
C GLU A 439 -82.66 8.98 4.01
N SER A 440 -82.61 8.52 2.76
CA SER A 440 -83.43 9.07 1.66
C SER A 440 -84.95 9.00 1.92
N ASP A 441 -85.39 8.25 2.94
CA ASP A 441 -86.78 8.13 3.38
C ASP A 441 -87.17 9.10 4.52
N GLY A 442 -86.24 9.90 5.04
CA GLY A 442 -86.47 10.89 6.10
C GLY A 442 -86.11 10.43 7.53
N THR A 443 -85.57 9.23 7.71
CA THR A 443 -85.22 8.68 9.03
C THR A 443 -83.96 9.32 9.59
N ASN A 444 -84.02 9.94 10.79
CA ASN A 444 -82.87 10.61 11.42
C ASN A 444 -82.09 9.66 12.34
N VAL A 445 -80.87 9.27 11.97
CA VAL A 445 -79.92 8.56 12.83
C VAL A 445 -79.01 9.58 13.52
N ARG A 446 -78.82 9.45 14.85
CA ARG A 446 -77.99 10.36 15.64
C ARG A 446 -76.94 9.57 16.45
N ILE A 447 -75.67 9.70 16.07
CA ILE A 447 -74.55 9.05 16.78
C ILE A 447 -73.86 10.08 17.68
N LYS A 448 -73.60 9.73 18.95
CA LYS A 448 -72.84 10.55 19.91
C LYS A 448 -71.59 9.81 20.34
N LEU A 449 -70.41 10.39 20.08
CA LEU A 449 -69.12 9.87 20.53
C LEU A 449 -68.54 10.77 21.63
N ARG A 450 -67.76 10.21 22.58
CA ARG A 450 -67.08 10.94 23.67
C ARG A 450 -65.56 10.85 23.52
N LYS A 451 -64.87 11.87 24.05
CA LYS A 451 -63.41 12.05 24.04
C LYS A 451 -62.67 10.81 24.55
N GLY A 452 -61.68 10.34 23.78
CA GLY A 452 -60.83 9.18 24.10
C GLY A 452 -60.86 8.05 23.07
N SER A 453 -61.61 8.18 21.97
CA SER A 453 -61.62 7.21 20.87
C SER A 453 -60.39 7.40 19.99
N ALA A 454 -59.51 6.39 19.95
CA ALA A 454 -58.43 6.32 18.98
C ALA A 454 -59.00 6.17 17.54
N LYS A 455 -58.26 6.75 16.58
CA LYS A 455 -58.38 6.74 15.11
C LYS A 455 -59.62 6.01 14.54
N VAL A 456 -60.51 6.77 13.90
CA VAL A 456 -61.46 6.26 12.90
C VAL A 456 -60.89 6.67 11.54
N GLY A 457 -60.14 5.78 10.90
CA GLY A 457 -59.74 5.95 9.51
C GLY A 457 -60.95 5.69 8.60
N LEU A 458 -61.28 6.66 7.77
CA LEU A 458 -62.15 6.47 6.61
C LEU A 458 -61.22 6.36 5.42
N ASP A 459 -60.89 5.14 4.99
CA ASP A 459 -60.22 4.97 3.71
C ASP A 459 -61.23 5.19 2.59
N GLN A 460 -61.05 6.30 1.89
CA GLN A 460 -61.66 6.75 0.63
C GLN A 460 -62.98 7.57 0.70
N PRO A 461 -63.10 8.64 -0.13
CA PRO A 461 -64.35 9.37 -0.31
C PRO A 461 -65.29 8.57 -1.24
N ILE A 462 -66.44 8.15 -0.74
CA ILE A 462 -67.52 7.61 -1.57
C ILE A 462 -68.26 8.81 -2.20
N THR A 463 -68.13 8.96 -3.52
CA THR A 463 -69.06 9.74 -4.34
C THR A 463 -70.15 8.79 -4.88
N ASP A 464 -71.39 9.12 -4.51
CA ASP A 464 -72.71 8.46 -4.66
C ASP A 464 -73.15 8.21 -6.13
N PRO A 465 -74.31 7.56 -6.48
CA PRO A 465 -75.23 6.64 -5.77
C PRO A 465 -75.61 5.35 -6.56
N GLU A 466 -76.09 4.32 -5.86
CA GLU A 466 -77.37 3.60 -6.08
C GLU A 466 -77.30 2.11 -5.66
N VAL A 467 -78.11 1.80 -4.64
CA VAL A 467 -78.51 0.48 -4.11
C VAL A 467 -77.41 -0.27 -3.33
N GLY A 468 -77.42 -0.42 -2.00
CA GLY A 468 -78.50 -0.35 -1.02
C GLY A 468 -78.42 -1.51 -0.04
N SER A 469 -77.31 -1.66 0.70
CA SER A 469 -77.28 -2.40 1.98
C SER A 469 -76.23 -1.78 2.91
N SER A 470 -76.68 -0.95 3.84
CA SER A 470 -75.80 -0.24 4.76
C SER A 470 -75.55 -1.09 6.00
N THR A 471 -74.37 -1.68 6.12
CA THR A 471 -73.89 -2.32 7.36
C THR A 471 -73.27 -1.28 8.30
N LEU A 472 -73.74 -1.23 9.54
CA LEU A 472 -73.15 -0.43 10.62
C LEU A 472 -72.08 -1.27 11.33
N THR A 473 -70.80 -1.03 11.03
CA THR A 473 -69.67 -1.69 11.70
C THR A 473 -69.24 -0.86 12.91
N LEU A 474 -69.19 -1.47 14.10
CA LEU A 474 -68.71 -0.84 15.34
C LEU A 474 -67.36 -1.46 15.72
N ALA A 475 -66.34 -0.62 15.86
CA ALA A 475 -64.95 -1.04 16.09
C ALA A 475 -64.70 -1.72 17.45
N ASP A 476 -65.63 -1.63 18.42
CA ASP A 476 -65.59 -2.35 19.69
C ASP A 476 -67.01 -2.63 20.24
N PRO A 477 -67.52 -3.88 20.13
CA PRO A 477 -68.85 -4.23 20.63
C PRO A 477 -68.98 -4.19 22.16
N ALA A 478 -67.87 -4.20 22.92
CA ALA A 478 -67.89 -4.30 24.38
C ALA A 478 -68.27 -2.96 25.06
N GLN A 479 -68.15 -1.83 24.35
CA GLN A 479 -68.49 -0.50 24.89
C GLN A 479 -69.86 0.02 24.44
N VAL A 480 -70.57 -0.74 23.60
CA VAL A 480 -71.87 -0.36 23.06
C VAL A 480 -72.96 -0.92 23.97
N ARG A 481 -73.48 -0.08 24.89
CA ARG A 481 -74.54 -0.52 25.81
C ARG A 481 -75.95 -0.46 25.22
N SER A 482 -76.21 0.32 24.17
CA SER A 482 -77.49 0.32 23.45
C SER A 482 -77.39 0.97 22.07
N ILE A 483 -78.04 0.37 21.08
CA ILE A 483 -78.34 0.99 19.78
C ILE A 483 -79.86 1.21 19.75
N GLN A 484 -80.31 2.43 19.48
CA GLN A 484 -81.74 2.79 19.50
C GLN A 484 -82.14 3.31 18.12
N MET A 485 -82.93 2.53 17.40
CA MET A 485 -83.61 2.96 16.17
C MET A 485 -85.05 3.32 16.52
N LEU A 486 -85.51 4.49 16.09
CA LEU A 486 -86.86 5.00 16.32
C LEU A 486 -87.52 5.21 14.95
N ASP A 487 -88.57 4.46 14.65
CA ASP A 487 -89.55 4.89 13.64
C ASP A 487 -90.63 5.79 14.27
N SER A 488 -91.47 6.40 13.44
CA SER A 488 -92.52 7.34 13.85
C SER A 488 -93.65 6.74 14.71
N SER A 489 -93.60 5.45 15.08
CA SER A 489 -94.67 4.78 15.84
C SER A 489 -94.22 4.13 17.15
N GLY A 490 -92.92 4.08 17.43
CA GLY A 490 -92.34 3.82 18.76
C GLY A 490 -92.91 2.62 19.52
N LEU A 491 -92.36 1.41 19.29
CA LEU A 491 -92.06 0.35 20.29
C LEU A 491 -91.76 -1.01 19.59
N THR A 492 -90.54 -1.54 19.68
CA THR A 492 -90.29 -2.99 19.78
C THR A 492 -88.89 -3.28 20.36
N VAL A 493 -88.79 -4.22 21.30
CA VAL A 493 -87.54 -4.75 21.87
C VAL A 493 -87.44 -6.20 21.44
N LEU A 494 -86.33 -6.63 20.83
CA LEU A 494 -86.04 -8.04 20.57
C LEU A 494 -84.75 -8.44 21.31
N THR A 495 -84.86 -9.40 22.22
CA THR A 495 -83.76 -9.98 22.99
C THR A 495 -83.67 -11.47 22.65
N VAL A 496 -82.51 -12.01 22.27
CA VAL A 496 -82.26 -13.47 22.32
C VAL A 496 -80.81 -13.78 22.70
N SER A 497 -80.63 -14.77 23.59
CA SER A 497 -79.38 -15.21 24.20
C SER A 497 -78.81 -16.51 23.59
N THR A 498 -77.64 -16.91 24.09
CA THR A 498 -76.72 -17.97 23.66
C THR A 498 -77.20 -19.42 23.87
N GLY A 499 -76.81 -20.34 22.96
CA GLY A 499 -76.50 -21.76 23.24
C GLY A 499 -77.42 -22.87 22.66
N GLY A 500 -76.85 -23.81 21.89
CA GLY A 500 -77.43 -25.15 21.65
C GLY A 500 -77.33 -25.74 20.23
N THR A 501 -76.89 -27.00 20.11
CA THR A 501 -76.71 -27.83 18.89
C THR A 501 -78.00 -28.16 18.13
N ALA A 502 -77.95 -28.24 16.79
CA ALA A 502 -78.99 -28.89 15.98
C ALA A 502 -78.37 -29.73 14.82
N GLU A 503 -78.42 -31.05 14.94
CA GLU A 503 -78.53 -31.96 13.78
C GLU A 503 -80.03 -32.09 13.46
N GLY A 504 -80.43 -31.91 12.20
CA GLY A 504 -81.82 -32.09 11.77
C GLY A 504 -82.08 -31.57 10.36
N GLU A 505 -82.72 -32.41 9.56
CA GLU A 505 -83.08 -32.16 8.16
C GLU A 505 -84.05 -30.98 7.95
N ASP A 506 -83.91 -30.43 6.75
CA ASP A 506 -84.57 -29.29 6.11
C ASP A 506 -86.10 -29.18 6.30
N PRO A 507 -86.58 -27.98 6.70
CA PRO A 507 -87.90 -27.52 6.25
C PRO A 507 -87.93 -26.05 5.77
N PHE A 508 -86.85 -25.48 5.22
CA PHE A 508 -86.86 -24.14 4.61
C PHE A 508 -85.87 -24.02 3.44
N ALA A 509 -86.34 -24.37 2.24
CA ALA A 509 -85.82 -23.81 1.00
C ALA A 509 -86.03 -22.28 1.00
N ASN A 510 -84.96 -21.53 0.69
CA ASN A 510 -84.83 -20.07 0.72
C ASN A 510 -84.61 -19.40 2.09
N ILE A 511 -83.49 -19.72 2.75
CA ILE A 511 -82.89 -18.86 3.78
C ILE A 511 -81.48 -18.48 3.32
N GLY A 512 -81.27 -17.20 2.99
CA GLY A 512 -79.95 -16.62 2.78
C GLY A 512 -79.33 -16.24 4.12
N ALA A 513 -78.10 -16.72 4.36
CA ALA A 513 -77.23 -16.48 5.52
C ALA A 513 -77.53 -17.27 6.81
N PHE A 514 -76.59 -18.16 7.15
CA PHE A 514 -76.39 -18.71 8.50
C PHE A 514 -75.25 -17.93 9.17
N VAL A 515 -75.46 -17.42 10.38
CA VAL A 515 -74.40 -16.82 11.21
C VAL A 515 -74.36 -17.55 12.55
N THR A 516 -73.25 -18.21 12.86
CA THR A 516 -73.00 -18.85 14.16
C THR A 516 -71.83 -18.18 14.86
N ALA A 517 -71.96 -17.92 16.16
CA ALA A 517 -70.86 -17.49 17.03
C ALA A 517 -70.39 -18.68 17.88
N GLY A 518 -69.21 -19.23 17.60
CA GLY A 518 -68.58 -20.35 18.32
C GLY A 518 -67.68 -21.25 17.45
N ASP A 519 -66.72 -21.93 18.09
CA ASP A 519 -65.79 -22.87 17.43
C ASP A 519 -66.49 -24.11 16.85
N MET A 520 -66.13 -24.52 15.63
CA MET A 520 -66.74 -25.66 14.92
C MET A 520 -65.70 -26.67 14.37
N LYS A 521 -65.93 -27.97 14.59
CA LYS A 521 -65.02 -29.02 14.10
C LYS A 521 -65.10 -29.29 12.59
N SER A 522 -66.28 -29.15 11.99
CA SER A 522 -66.50 -29.42 10.55
C SER A 522 -67.81 -28.82 10.03
N ILE A 523 -67.80 -28.34 8.79
CA ILE A 523 -68.99 -27.92 8.02
C ILE A 523 -69.13 -28.82 6.79
N VAL A 524 -70.35 -29.25 6.49
CA VAL A 524 -70.69 -30.03 5.28
C VAL A 524 -71.87 -29.35 4.58
N ALA A 525 -71.73 -28.98 3.31
CA ALA A 525 -72.80 -28.43 2.48
C ALA A 525 -72.96 -29.25 1.18
N ASN A 526 -74.19 -29.63 0.86
CA ASN A 526 -74.56 -30.39 -0.33
C ASN A 526 -75.71 -29.69 -1.07
N LYS A 527 -75.65 -29.56 -2.40
CA LYS A 527 -76.76 -29.06 -3.25
C LYS A 527 -77.30 -27.68 -2.84
N LEU A 528 -76.38 -26.74 -2.65
CA LEU A 528 -76.72 -25.36 -2.28
C LEU A 528 -76.84 -24.51 -3.55
N ASP A 529 -78.05 -24.21 -4.00
CA ASP A 529 -78.32 -23.19 -5.03
C ASP A 529 -78.46 -21.81 -4.36
N VAL A 530 -77.35 -21.24 -3.89
CA VAL A 530 -77.38 -19.93 -3.20
C VAL A 530 -76.14 -19.10 -3.56
N THR A 531 -76.37 -17.90 -4.10
CA THR A 531 -75.36 -16.83 -4.26
C THR A 531 -75.15 -16.07 -2.95
N GLY A 532 -74.77 -16.77 -1.86
CA GLY A 532 -74.75 -16.18 -0.51
C GLY A 532 -73.75 -16.78 0.49
N LEU A 533 -73.05 -15.86 1.15
CA LEU A 533 -71.98 -15.94 2.17
C LEU A 533 -72.18 -16.97 3.31
N VAL A 534 -71.12 -17.70 3.69
CA VAL A 534 -71.07 -18.57 4.88
C VAL A 534 -70.14 -17.96 5.95
N ALA A 535 -70.58 -16.89 6.63
CA ALA A 535 -69.76 -16.25 7.66
C ALA A 535 -69.82 -17.01 9.00
N VAL A 536 -68.68 -17.47 9.51
CA VAL A 536 -68.57 -18.17 10.80
C VAL A 536 -67.68 -17.37 11.76
N GLY A 537 -68.19 -17.01 12.94
CA GLY A 537 -67.38 -16.35 13.97
C GLY A 537 -66.77 -17.37 14.94
N GLY A 538 -65.73 -18.11 14.52
CA GLY A 538 -64.98 -19.06 15.37
C GLY A 538 -63.96 -19.92 14.59
N SER A 539 -63.16 -20.75 15.27
CA SER A 539 -62.21 -21.68 14.63
C SER A 539 -62.91 -22.79 13.84
N ILE A 540 -62.56 -23.03 12.56
CA ILE A 540 -63.05 -24.17 11.74
C ILE A 540 -61.90 -25.06 11.27
N ARG A 541 -61.99 -26.37 11.50
CA ARG A 541 -60.94 -27.33 11.09
C ARG A 541 -61.16 -28.01 9.72
N ARG A 542 -62.41 -28.14 9.24
CA ARG A 542 -62.72 -28.81 7.95
C ARG A 542 -63.97 -28.24 7.28
N ILE A 543 -63.92 -28.06 5.96
CA ILE A 543 -65.07 -27.68 5.13
C ILE A 543 -65.18 -28.67 3.97
N ASN A 544 -66.34 -29.32 3.85
CA ASN A 544 -66.66 -30.18 2.72
C ASN A 544 -67.82 -29.58 1.92
N LEU A 545 -67.56 -29.29 0.65
CA LEU A 545 -68.51 -28.72 -0.31
C LEU A 545 -68.75 -29.74 -1.44
N HIS A 546 -70.01 -29.99 -1.75
CA HIS A 546 -70.42 -30.89 -2.82
C HIS A 546 -71.57 -30.29 -3.65
N ASP A 547 -71.47 -30.37 -4.98
CA ASP A 547 -72.58 -30.13 -5.92
C ASP A 547 -73.10 -28.68 -5.81
N LEU A 548 -72.21 -27.69 -6.00
CA LEU A 548 -72.47 -26.26 -5.86
C LEU A 548 -72.52 -25.55 -7.23
N GLN A 549 -73.71 -25.13 -7.66
CA GLN A 549 -73.88 -24.34 -8.87
C GLN A 549 -73.86 -22.84 -8.52
N GLY A 550 -72.73 -22.16 -8.76
CA GLY A 550 -72.64 -20.70 -8.65
C GLY A 550 -72.56 -20.11 -7.22
N ALA A 551 -72.13 -20.88 -6.22
CA ALA A 551 -72.05 -20.41 -4.82
C ALA A 551 -70.69 -19.79 -4.46
N ALA A 552 -70.67 -18.55 -3.94
CA ALA A 552 -69.47 -17.95 -3.34
C ALA A 552 -69.35 -18.33 -1.85
N VAL A 553 -68.37 -19.16 -1.49
CA VAL A 553 -68.15 -19.61 -0.10
C VAL A 553 -67.07 -18.76 0.58
N SER A 554 -67.45 -17.62 1.17
CA SER A 554 -66.57 -16.86 2.07
C SER A 554 -66.57 -17.48 3.46
N VAL A 555 -65.40 -17.67 4.06
CA VAL A 555 -65.21 -18.27 5.39
C VAL A 555 -64.41 -17.30 6.25
N GLY A 556 -65.07 -16.36 6.94
CA GLY A 556 -64.39 -15.54 7.95
C GLY A 556 -64.00 -16.39 9.16
N THR A 557 -62.86 -16.14 9.81
CA THR A 557 -62.48 -16.78 11.08
C THR A 557 -61.69 -15.84 11.98
N SER A 558 -61.87 -16.02 13.29
CA SER A 558 -61.07 -15.41 14.37
C SER A 558 -60.41 -16.53 15.20
N ALA A 559 -59.39 -17.20 14.64
CA ALA A 559 -58.76 -18.37 15.27
C ALA A 559 -57.29 -18.11 15.60
N SER A 560 -56.72 -18.92 16.51
CA SER A 560 -55.30 -18.90 16.84
C SER A 560 -54.43 -19.60 15.78
N GLU A 561 -53.13 -19.26 15.75
CA GLU A 561 -52.10 -19.81 14.85
C GLU A 561 -51.98 -21.36 14.83
N GLU A 562 -52.61 -22.09 15.76
CA GLU A 562 -52.55 -23.56 15.83
C GLU A 562 -53.65 -24.31 15.05
N ASP A 563 -54.70 -23.64 14.59
CA ASP A 563 -55.83 -24.28 13.90
C ASP A 563 -55.58 -24.41 12.38
N VAL A 564 -55.98 -25.55 11.81
CA VAL A 564 -55.67 -25.90 10.41
C VAL A 564 -56.93 -26.10 9.59
N LEU A 565 -57.13 -25.29 8.55
CA LEU A 565 -58.24 -25.42 7.61
C LEU A 565 -57.92 -26.43 6.49
N ARG A 566 -58.79 -27.44 6.33
CA ARG A 566 -58.80 -28.33 5.16
C ARG A 566 -60.10 -28.19 4.39
N ILE A 567 -60.00 -28.01 3.08
CA ILE A 567 -61.15 -27.78 2.21
C ILE A 567 -61.23 -28.92 1.19
N LYS A 568 -62.41 -29.53 1.08
CA LYS A 568 -62.73 -30.46 0.00
C LYS A 568 -63.84 -29.86 -0.84
N VAL A 569 -63.60 -29.69 -2.13
CA VAL A 569 -64.57 -29.17 -3.11
C VAL A 569 -64.79 -30.22 -4.20
N ASN A 570 -66.04 -30.59 -4.45
CA ASN A 570 -66.39 -31.44 -5.60
C ASN A 570 -67.53 -30.75 -6.35
N ASP A 571 -67.37 -30.62 -7.67
CA ASP A 571 -68.39 -30.06 -8.57
C ASP A 571 -68.78 -28.61 -8.20
N ALA A 572 -67.83 -27.66 -8.24
CA ALA A 572 -68.09 -26.25 -7.92
C ALA A 572 -67.43 -25.29 -8.93
N ALA A 573 -68.22 -24.37 -9.50
CA ALA A 573 -67.73 -23.42 -10.51
C ALA A 573 -66.87 -22.29 -9.91
N ASN A 574 -67.22 -21.74 -8.75
CA ASN A 574 -66.48 -20.61 -8.14
C ASN A 574 -66.32 -20.84 -6.64
N ALA A 575 -65.14 -20.55 -6.09
CA ALA A 575 -64.89 -20.52 -4.64
C ALA A 575 -64.07 -19.26 -4.28
N SER A 576 -64.52 -18.49 -3.29
CA SER A 576 -63.81 -17.30 -2.80
C SER A 576 -63.64 -17.38 -1.29
N LEU A 577 -62.44 -17.72 -0.85
CA LEU A 577 -62.05 -17.85 0.54
C LEU A 577 -61.37 -16.54 0.98
N ALA A 578 -61.72 -16.04 2.16
CA ALA A 578 -61.01 -14.93 2.80
C ALA A 578 -60.63 -15.41 4.20
N SER A 579 -59.36 -15.71 4.44
CA SER A 579 -58.93 -16.32 5.69
C SER A 579 -57.80 -15.52 6.30
N GLY A 580 -57.95 -15.11 7.56
CA GLY A 580 -56.84 -14.61 8.40
C GLY A 580 -56.06 -15.75 9.06
N MET A 581 -56.05 -16.94 8.45
CA MET A 581 -55.38 -18.14 8.94
C MET A 581 -54.69 -18.89 7.78
N PRO A 582 -53.60 -19.63 8.06
CA PRO A 582 -52.94 -20.46 7.06
C PRO A 582 -53.82 -21.64 6.59
N ILE A 583 -54.05 -21.73 5.27
CA ILE A 583 -54.83 -22.80 4.65
C ILE A 583 -53.92 -23.99 4.32
N ARG A 584 -53.92 -25.05 5.14
CA ARG A 584 -52.94 -26.13 4.92
C ARG A 584 -53.22 -27.00 3.71
N SER A 585 -54.47 -27.32 3.36
CA SER A 585 -54.71 -28.16 2.17
C SER A 585 -56.07 -28.00 1.51
N ILE A 586 -56.06 -27.96 0.17
CA ILE A 586 -57.25 -28.00 -0.69
C ILE A 586 -57.27 -29.31 -1.49
N VAL A 587 -58.42 -29.98 -1.50
CA VAL A 587 -58.69 -31.14 -2.36
C VAL A 587 -59.87 -30.81 -3.27
N ALA A 588 -59.63 -30.66 -4.56
CA ALA A 588 -60.64 -30.34 -5.57
C ALA A 588 -60.85 -31.52 -6.53
N ARG A 589 -62.08 -31.67 -7.06
CA ARG A 589 -62.34 -32.63 -8.15
C ARG A 589 -62.71 -31.95 -9.46
N ASP A 590 -63.41 -30.82 -9.41
CA ASP A 590 -63.81 -29.98 -10.53
C ASP A 590 -64.03 -28.55 -9.98
N LEU A 591 -62.98 -27.72 -10.01
CA LEU A 591 -62.99 -26.35 -9.47
C LEU A 591 -62.48 -25.39 -10.55
N GLU A 592 -63.32 -24.47 -11.01
CA GLU A 592 -62.96 -23.55 -12.10
C GLU A 592 -62.29 -22.27 -11.56
N ASN A 593 -62.91 -21.50 -10.66
CA ASN A 593 -62.29 -20.28 -10.12
C ASN A 593 -62.06 -20.35 -8.61
N LEU A 594 -60.88 -19.89 -8.17
CA LEU A 594 -60.50 -19.85 -6.75
C LEU A 594 -59.88 -18.51 -6.39
N THR A 595 -60.48 -17.78 -5.44
CA THR A 595 -59.85 -16.61 -4.83
C THR A 595 -59.55 -16.92 -3.37
N ILE A 596 -58.31 -16.67 -2.93
CA ILE A 596 -57.89 -16.72 -1.53
C ILE A 596 -57.36 -15.33 -1.18
N ALA A 597 -58.10 -14.60 -0.35
CA ALA A 597 -57.72 -13.28 0.14
C ALA A 597 -57.18 -13.36 1.58
N GLY A 598 -56.13 -12.58 1.87
CA GLY A 598 -55.39 -12.56 3.15
C GLY A 598 -54.07 -13.34 3.10
N ASP A 599 -53.14 -13.03 4.01
CA ASP A 599 -51.83 -13.70 4.10
C ASP A 599 -52.02 -15.21 4.39
N SER A 600 -51.81 -16.03 3.36
CA SER A 600 -52.16 -17.46 3.41
C SER A 600 -50.98 -18.36 3.02
N ASP A 601 -50.55 -19.22 3.95
CA ASP A 601 -49.59 -20.31 3.67
C ASP A 601 -50.30 -21.55 3.09
N LEU A 602 -50.61 -21.55 1.79
CA LEU A 602 -51.31 -22.65 1.12
C LEU A 602 -50.43 -23.90 0.95
N THR A 603 -50.27 -24.75 1.97
CA THR A 603 -49.20 -25.77 1.92
C THR A 603 -49.36 -26.89 0.87
N THR A 604 -50.57 -27.29 0.49
CA THR A 604 -50.79 -28.37 -0.51
C THR A 604 -52.16 -28.29 -1.23
N VAL A 605 -52.15 -28.34 -2.56
CA VAL A 605 -53.34 -28.50 -3.41
C VAL A 605 -53.30 -29.86 -4.10
N ARG A 606 -54.41 -30.59 -4.07
CA ARG A 606 -54.59 -31.83 -4.84
C ARG A 606 -55.87 -31.76 -5.67
N ALA A 607 -55.74 -31.94 -6.96
CA ALA A 607 -56.86 -31.94 -7.89
C ALA A 607 -56.78 -33.10 -8.88
N ALA A 608 -57.94 -33.61 -9.29
CA ALA A 608 -58.00 -34.53 -10.43
C ALA A 608 -57.84 -33.76 -11.75
N GLU A 609 -58.53 -32.63 -11.86
CA GLU A 609 -58.48 -31.69 -12.98
C GLU A 609 -58.39 -30.27 -12.42
N LEU A 610 -57.52 -29.43 -12.99
CA LEU A 610 -57.38 -28.01 -12.67
C LEU A 610 -57.67 -27.17 -13.91
N GLY A 611 -58.44 -26.11 -13.75
CA GLY A 611 -58.67 -25.10 -14.77
C GLY A 611 -59.12 -23.77 -14.15
N GLY A 612 -59.41 -22.79 -15.02
CA GLY A 612 -59.93 -21.46 -14.68
C GLY A 612 -58.96 -20.58 -13.89
N VAL A 613 -59.48 -19.54 -13.21
CA VAL A 613 -58.66 -18.43 -12.68
C VAL A 613 -58.51 -18.51 -11.17
N TRP A 614 -57.26 -18.58 -10.73
CA TRP A 614 -56.87 -18.68 -9.34
C TRP A 614 -56.08 -17.44 -8.92
N SER A 615 -56.46 -16.82 -7.80
CA SER A 615 -55.74 -15.70 -7.19
C SER A 615 -55.54 -16.00 -5.71
N VAL A 616 -54.28 -16.06 -5.27
CA VAL A 616 -53.89 -16.44 -3.90
C VAL A 616 -52.95 -15.39 -3.34
N ALA A 617 -53.37 -14.69 -2.27
CA ALA A 617 -52.48 -13.85 -1.49
C ALA A 617 -51.61 -14.73 -0.54
N GLY A 618 -50.29 -14.62 -0.64
CA GLY A 618 -49.30 -15.38 0.13
C GLY A 618 -48.77 -16.66 -0.55
N ASP A 619 -47.93 -17.41 0.18
CA ASP A 619 -47.19 -18.57 -0.34
C ASP A 619 -48.07 -19.75 -0.78
N VAL A 620 -47.74 -20.33 -1.94
CA VAL A 620 -48.35 -21.57 -2.45
C VAL A 620 -47.38 -22.73 -2.34
N GLY A 621 -47.69 -23.72 -1.52
CA GLY A 621 -46.90 -24.92 -1.33
C GLY A 621 -46.89 -25.87 -2.55
N THR A 622 -47.39 -27.10 -2.38
CA THR A 622 -47.35 -28.12 -3.45
C THR A 622 -48.69 -28.30 -4.15
N VAL A 623 -48.78 -27.91 -5.42
CA VAL A 623 -49.91 -28.19 -6.32
C VAL A 623 -49.69 -29.51 -7.06
N ARG A 624 -50.66 -30.42 -6.98
CA ARG A 624 -50.68 -31.68 -7.73
C ARG A 624 -52.01 -31.85 -8.46
N ALA A 625 -51.93 -31.96 -9.78
CA ALA A 625 -53.06 -32.20 -10.66
C ALA A 625 -52.91 -33.52 -11.43
N GLY A 626 -54.03 -34.11 -11.83
CA GLY A 626 -54.08 -35.11 -12.89
C GLY A 626 -53.86 -34.42 -14.24
N VAL A 627 -54.92 -33.74 -14.70
CA VAL A 627 -54.99 -32.92 -15.93
C VAL A 627 -54.99 -31.43 -15.56
N ILE A 628 -54.43 -30.58 -16.42
CA ILE A 628 -54.56 -29.12 -16.31
C ILE A 628 -55.06 -28.57 -17.65
N ASP A 629 -56.13 -27.78 -17.63
CA ASP A 629 -56.77 -27.17 -18.81
C ASP A 629 -57.13 -25.70 -18.54
N ASN A 630 -56.46 -24.77 -19.24
CA ASN A 630 -56.66 -23.32 -19.15
C ASN A 630 -56.65 -22.79 -17.70
N TRP A 631 -55.60 -23.16 -16.96
CA TRP A 631 -55.42 -22.78 -15.56
C TRP A 631 -54.53 -21.55 -15.43
N GLN A 632 -55.07 -20.49 -14.85
CA GLN A 632 -54.34 -19.28 -14.50
C GLN A 632 -54.16 -19.21 -12.99
N LEU A 633 -52.95 -18.96 -12.50
CA LEU A 633 -52.64 -18.76 -11.08
C LEU A 633 -51.84 -17.46 -10.91
N SER A 634 -52.37 -16.53 -10.13
CA SER A 634 -51.65 -15.33 -9.69
C SER A 634 -51.47 -15.36 -8.17
N THR A 635 -50.24 -15.15 -7.72
CA THR A 635 -49.88 -15.02 -6.31
C THR A 635 -48.79 -13.96 -6.13
N ASP A 636 -48.84 -13.25 -5.02
CA ASP A 636 -47.83 -12.29 -4.57
C ASP A 636 -46.75 -12.95 -3.68
N GLY A 637 -46.77 -14.29 -3.52
CA GLY A 637 -45.79 -15.07 -2.73
C GLY A 637 -45.04 -16.15 -3.52
N ASP A 638 -44.37 -17.06 -2.80
CA ASP A 638 -43.55 -18.14 -3.37
C ASP A 638 -44.37 -19.40 -3.68
N ILE A 639 -44.10 -20.02 -4.85
CA ILE A 639 -44.63 -21.34 -5.21
C ILE A 639 -43.59 -22.43 -4.95
N ARG A 640 -43.84 -23.34 -4.00
CA ARG A 640 -42.91 -24.44 -3.71
C ARG A 640 -42.86 -25.48 -4.82
N ARG A 641 -44.00 -25.91 -5.37
CA ARG A 641 -44.03 -26.96 -6.40
C ARG A 641 -45.34 -27.05 -7.17
N VAL A 642 -45.26 -27.18 -8.50
CA VAL A 642 -46.39 -27.57 -9.38
C VAL A 642 -46.09 -28.90 -10.06
N GLN A 643 -47.03 -29.85 -10.00
CA GLN A 643 -46.91 -31.15 -10.68
C GLN A 643 -48.20 -31.56 -11.39
N ALA A 644 -48.08 -32.02 -12.63
CA ALA A 644 -49.16 -32.67 -13.39
C ALA A 644 -48.77 -34.10 -13.75
N SER A 645 -49.70 -35.05 -13.61
CA SER A 645 -49.45 -36.45 -13.97
C SER A 645 -49.86 -36.83 -15.40
N GLU A 646 -50.69 -36.02 -16.06
CA GLU A 646 -51.19 -36.20 -17.42
C GLU A 646 -50.89 -34.96 -18.28
N ASP A 647 -51.58 -34.83 -19.43
CA ASP A 647 -51.41 -33.75 -20.39
C ASP A 647 -51.96 -32.41 -19.85
N VAL A 648 -51.37 -31.33 -20.34
CA VAL A 648 -51.55 -29.97 -19.86
C VAL A 648 -51.72 -29.02 -21.05
N VAL A 649 -52.78 -28.22 -21.02
CA VAL A 649 -53.09 -27.22 -22.05
C VAL A 649 -53.41 -25.90 -21.36
N GLY A 650 -52.77 -24.80 -21.76
CA GLY A 650 -53.07 -23.46 -21.26
C GLY A 650 -52.76 -23.32 -19.77
N ILE A 651 -51.50 -23.01 -19.44
CA ILE A 651 -51.13 -22.60 -18.08
C ILE A 651 -50.60 -21.19 -18.11
N ASP A 652 -51.05 -20.38 -17.16
CA ASP A 652 -50.55 -19.03 -16.92
C ASP A 652 -50.24 -18.88 -15.42
N ILE A 653 -48.99 -18.70 -15.04
CA ILE A 653 -48.58 -18.57 -13.63
C ILE A 653 -47.83 -17.26 -13.42
N SER A 654 -48.31 -16.43 -12.49
CA SER A 654 -47.65 -15.22 -11.99
C SER A 654 -47.32 -15.40 -10.49
N ALA A 655 -46.03 -15.35 -10.11
CA ALA A 655 -45.58 -15.55 -8.72
C ALA A 655 -44.23 -14.86 -8.40
N GLN A 656 -43.84 -14.73 -7.11
CA GLN A 656 -42.50 -14.25 -6.76
C GLN A 656 -41.39 -15.24 -7.11
N SER A 657 -41.61 -16.52 -6.81
CA SER A 657 -40.72 -17.60 -7.24
C SER A 657 -41.49 -18.90 -7.45
N LEU A 658 -40.89 -19.84 -8.16
CA LEU A 658 -41.44 -21.19 -8.37
C LEU A 658 -40.34 -22.23 -8.21
N ALA A 659 -40.21 -22.84 -7.05
CA ALA A 659 -39.08 -23.72 -6.77
C ALA A 659 -39.06 -25.00 -7.65
N TYR A 660 -40.18 -25.66 -7.92
CA TYR A 660 -40.22 -26.90 -8.71
C TYR A 660 -41.42 -26.98 -9.65
N PHE A 661 -41.19 -27.06 -10.96
CA PHE A 661 -42.22 -27.34 -11.95
C PHE A 661 -41.96 -28.71 -12.60
N ASN A 662 -42.94 -29.62 -12.58
CA ASN A 662 -42.75 -30.98 -13.07
C ASN A 662 -44.00 -31.57 -13.75
N MET A 663 -43.98 -31.67 -15.07
CA MET A 663 -45.04 -32.29 -15.87
C MET A 663 -44.62 -33.65 -16.40
N ARG A 664 -45.54 -34.62 -16.38
CA ARG A 664 -45.32 -35.96 -16.95
C ARG A 664 -45.96 -36.19 -18.32
N GLY A 665 -46.96 -35.40 -18.71
CA GLY A 665 -47.62 -35.45 -20.02
C GLY A 665 -47.26 -34.27 -20.92
N ALA A 666 -47.82 -34.28 -22.14
CA ALA A 666 -47.68 -33.21 -23.12
C ALA A 666 -48.08 -31.85 -22.52
N ALA A 667 -47.40 -30.78 -22.92
CA ALA A 667 -47.70 -29.42 -22.47
C ALA A 667 -47.82 -28.49 -23.69
N SER A 668 -48.90 -27.72 -23.78
CA SER A 668 -49.04 -26.64 -24.77
C SER A 668 -49.57 -25.36 -24.13
N ASP A 669 -49.21 -24.21 -24.70
CA ASP A 669 -49.60 -22.88 -24.21
C ASP A 669 -49.19 -22.65 -22.73
N LEU A 670 -47.91 -22.89 -22.43
CA LEU A 670 -47.34 -22.63 -21.11
C LEU A 670 -46.76 -21.22 -21.03
N GLN A 671 -47.30 -20.40 -20.12
CA GLN A 671 -46.81 -19.09 -19.72
C GLN A 671 -46.51 -19.09 -18.22
N ILE A 672 -45.30 -18.71 -17.85
CA ILE A 672 -44.89 -18.53 -16.45
C ILE A 672 -44.15 -17.20 -16.37
N GLU A 673 -44.68 -16.28 -15.57
CA GLU A 673 -44.11 -14.98 -15.24
C GLU A 673 -43.68 -14.99 -13.76
N LEU A 674 -42.40 -14.76 -13.50
CA LEU A 674 -41.86 -14.66 -12.14
C LEU A 674 -41.38 -13.23 -11.88
N ASP A 675 -41.94 -12.58 -10.85
CA ASP A 675 -41.64 -11.20 -10.47
C ASP A 675 -41.10 -11.13 -9.04
N ARG A 676 -39.80 -10.92 -8.90
CA ARG A 676 -39.09 -10.98 -7.61
C ARG A 676 -39.01 -9.65 -6.88
N ALA A 677 -39.86 -8.69 -7.23
CA ALA A 677 -39.73 -7.29 -6.81
C ALA A 677 -40.01 -6.98 -5.32
N HIS A 678 -40.16 -7.96 -4.41
CA HIS A 678 -40.72 -7.67 -3.08
C HIS A 678 -40.09 -8.31 -1.83
N ASP A 679 -38.94 -9.01 -1.87
CA ASP A 679 -38.30 -9.49 -0.62
C ASP A 679 -36.75 -9.60 -0.66
N PRO A 680 -36.02 -8.74 0.09
CA PRO A 680 -34.56 -8.80 0.24
C PRO A 680 -34.02 -10.06 0.96
N LEU A 681 -34.80 -10.73 1.82
CA LEU A 681 -34.34 -11.84 2.66
C LEU A 681 -33.99 -13.12 1.86
N HIS A 682 -34.51 -13.23 0.65
CA HIS A 682 -34.37 -14.43 -0.20
C HIS A 682 -33.42 -14.24 -1.40
N ALA A 683 -32.64 -13.16 -1.42
CA ALA A 683 -31.71 -12.79 -2.50
C ALA A 683 -30.81 -13.96 -2.97
N ASN A 684 -30.40 -14.85 -2.06
CA ASN A 684 -29.52 -16.00 -2.34
C ASN A 684 -30.22 -17.28 -2.85
N GLN A 685 -31.54 -17.27 -3.08
CA GLN A 685 -32.28 -18.45 -3.56
C GLN A 685 -32.56 -18.40 -5.08
N PHE A 686 -32.86 -19.53 -5.71
CA PHE A 686 -33.18 -19.60 -7.14
C PHE A 686 -34.64 -19.14 -7.38
N ALA A 687 -34.89 -18.30 -8.38
CA ALA A 687 -36.26 -17.97 -8.82
C ALA A 687 -37.02 -19.23 -9.27
N MET A 688 -36.30 -20.20 -9.84
CA MET A 688 -36.78 -21.56 -10.03
C MET A 688 -35.67 -22.60 -9.87
N ARG A 689 -35.86 -23.58 -8.96
CA ARG A 689 -34.84 -24.61 -8.68
C ARG A 689 -34.85 -25.73 -9.71
N SER A 690 -36.01 -26.11 -10.26
CA SER A 690 -36.09 -27.17 -11.27
C SER A 690 -37.30 -26.99 -12.17
N PHE A 691 -37.07 -27.04 -13.48
CA PHE A 691 -38.11 -27.11 -14.51
C PHE A 691 -38.02 -28.43 -15.27
N ARG A 692 -39.10 -29.21 -15.27
CA ARG A 692 -39.18 -30.48 -16.00
C ARG A 692 -40.50 -30.60 -16.75
N ILE A 693 -40.41 -30.90 -18.03
CA ILE A 693 -41.55 -31.27 -18.87
C ILE A 693 -41.23 -32.61 -19.53
N GLY A 694 -42.15 -33.57 -19.37
CA GLY A 694 -42.09 -34.88 -19.99
C GLY A 694 -43.21 -35.03 -21.02
N GLY A 695 -42.92 -35.17 -22.32
CA GLY A 695 -43.96 -35.31 -23.36
C GLY A 695 -43.64 -34.54 -24.65
N SER A 696 -44.50 -34.62 -25.66
CA SER A 696 -44.44 -33.74 -26.84
C SER A 696 -45.23 -32.47 -26.55
N GLY A 697 -44.61 -31.29 -26.65
CA GLY A 697 -45.28 -30.01 -26.39
C GLY A 697 -45.02 -29.03 -27.53
N ALA A 698 -46.00 -28.17 -27.79
CA ALA A 698 -45.91 -27.04 -28.70
C ALA A 698 -46.06 -25.76 -27.87
N ASP A 699 -45.06 -24.88 -27.97
CA ASP A 699 -45.03 -23.53 -27.38
C ASP A 699 -44.88 -23.48 -25.84
N ILE A 700 -43.63 -23.22 -25.40
CA ILE A 700 -43.26 -23.02 -23.98
C ILE A 700 -42.62 -21.64 -23.86
N ASN A 701 -43.27 -20.71 -23.16
CA ASN A 701 -42.74 -19.39 -22.85
C ASN A 701 -42.57 -19.24 -21.33
N VAL A 702 -41.34 -18.98 -20.87
CA VAL A 702 -41.02 -18.73 -19.46
C VAL A 702 -40.32 -17.39 -19.37
N GLN A 703 -40.97 -16.42 -18.72
CA GLN A 703 -40.49 -15.06 -18.57
C GLN A 703 -40.14 -14.80 -17.09
N SER A 704 -38.97 -14.20 -16.86
CA SER A 704 -38.62 -13.60 -15.57
C SER A 704 -38.65 -12.10 -15.81
N ALA A 705 -39.51 -11.35 -15.11
CA ALA A 705 -39.56 -9.91 -15.31
C ALA A 705 -38.30 -9.27 -14.69
N SER A 706 -37.46 -8.64 -15.52
CA SER A 706 -36.36 -7.76 -15.10
C SER A 706 -36.58 -6.38 -15.69
N SER A 707 -37.65 -5.71 -15.28
CA SER A 707 -37.84 -4.28 -15.52
C SER A 707 -37.11 -3.48 -14.43
N ILE A 708 -35.78 -3.43 -14.49
CA ILE A 708 -34.98 -2.39 -13.81
C ILE A 708 -34.12 -1.71 -14.87
N ARG A 709 -34.62 -0.62 -15.44
CA ARG A 709 -33.80 0.31 -16.23
C ARG A 709 -32.96 1.13 -15.25
N GLN A 710 -31.65 0.95 -15.31
CA GLN A 710 -30.60 1.91 -14.92
C GLN A 710 -30.35 2.14 -13.41
N ILE A 711 -29.33 1.47 -12.84
CA ILE A 711 -28.53 2.01 -11.71
C ILE A 711 -27.04 1.61 -11.91
N SER A 712 -26.13 2.58 -11.72
CA SER A 712 -24.69 2.45 -11.96
C SER A 712 -23.91 1.82 -10.79
N ALA A 713 -22.91 1.00 -11.14
CA ALA A 713 -21.77 0.50 -10.36
C ALA A 713 -21.80 0.64 -8.82
N GLY A 714 -22.19 -0.45 -8.15
CA GLY A 714 -21.97 -0.72 -6.73
C GLY A 714 -22.25 -2.20 -6.46
N THR A 715 -21.29 -2.89 -5.85
CA THR A 715 -21.14 -4.35 -5.75
C THR A 715 -22.37 -5.12 -5.24
N LEU A 716 -23.12 -5.75 -6.15
CA LEU A 716 -24.01 -6.89 -5.84
C LEU A 716 -23.44 -8.13 -6.53
N SER A 717 -22.81 -9.01 -5.74
CA SER A 717 -22.41 -10.31 -6.25
C SER A 717 -23.62 -11.25 -6.22
N ASN A 718 -24.00 -11.75 -7.41
CA ASN A 718 -24.77 -12.98 -7.67
C ASN A 718 -26.29 -12.82 -7.79
N ALA A 719 -26.76 -12.91 -9.05
CA ALA A 719 -28.13 -12.68 -9.43
C ALA A 719 -28.98 -13.94 -9.62
N ALA A 720 -30.25 -13.71 -10.01
CA ALA A 720 -31.31 -14.68 -10.23
C ALA A 720 -30.85 -15.97 -10.94
N PHE A 721 -31.10 -17.11 -10.30
CA PHE A 721 -30.58 -18.41 -10.75
C PHE A 721 -31.67 -19.38 -11.20
N PHE A 722 -31.38 -20.17 -12.26
CA PHE A 722 -32.00 -21.49 -12.53
C PHE A 722 -31.01 -22.62 -12.19
N ALA A 723 -31.42 -23.61 -11.38
CA ALA A 723 -30.51 -24.72 -11.01
C ALA A 723 -30.52 -25.87 -12.03
N GLY A 724 -31.55 -25.99 -12.86
CA GLY A 724 -31.65 -27.03 -13.89
C GLY A 724 -32.93 -26.97 -14.74
N ILE A 725 -32.77 -26.96 -16.08
CA ILE A 725 -33.86 -27.21 -17.05
C ILE A 725 -33.63 -28.60 -17.67
N ASP A 726 -34.63 -29.48 -17.62
CA ASP A 726 -34.59 -30.82 -18.21
C ASP A 726 -35.84 -31.05 -19.07
N ILE A 727 -35.67 -30.95 -20.39
CA ILE A 727 -36.75 -31.15 -21.37
C ILE A 727 -36.58 -32.55 -21.96
N GLY A 728 -37.58 -33.41 -21.78
CA GLY A 728 -37.55 -34.80 -22.24
C GLY A 728 -38.82 -35.23 -22.96
N GLY A 729 -38.70 -35.66 -24.22
CA GLY A 729 -39.86 -36.07 -25.03
C GLY A 729 -39.65 -35.70 -26.50
N GLY A 730 -40.51 -36.19 -27.39
CA GLY A 730 -40.47 -35.80 -28.80
C GLY A 730 -40.99 -34.37 -28.95
N VAL A 731 -40.13 -33.38 -28.77
CA VAL A 731 -40.49 -31.97 -28.86
C VAL A 731 -40.39 -31.51 -30.30
N ASP A 732 -41.44 -30.86 -30.80
CA ASP A 732 -41.39 -30.01 -32.00
C ASP A 732 -41.02 -28.61 -31.48
N THR A 733 -39.74 -28.23 -31.54
CA THR A 733 -39.22 -27.05 -30.79
C THR A 733 -39.45 -25.72 -31.51
N SER A 734 -40.43 -25.62 -32.41
CA SER A 734 -40.60 -24.46 -33.30
C SER A 734 -40.78 -23.10 -32.63
N ALA A 735 -40.89 -23.03 -31.29
CA ALA A 735 -40.89 -21.78 -30.55
C ALA A 735 -40.36 -21.90 -29.09
N LEU A 736 -39.20 -22.54 -28.85
CA LEU A 736 -38.51 -22.35 -27.56
C LEU A 736 -37.69 -21.05 -27.60
N SER A 737 -38.34 -19.93 -27.27
CA SER A 737 -37.71 -18.62 -27.16
C SER A 737 -37.52 -18.24 -25.69
N VAL A 738 -36.27 -18.08 -25.25
CA VAL A 738 -35.94 -17.29 -24.07
C VAL A 738 -35.53 -15.92 -24.59
N ASP A 739 -36.38 -14.91 -24.41
CA ASP A 739 -36.21 -13.59 -25.03
C ASP A 739 -34.95 -12.85 -24.54
N ASP A 740 -34.26 -12.19 -25.46
CA ASP A 740 -32.96 -11.51 -25.29
C ASP A 740 -33.13 -10.11 -24.68
N SER A 741 -34.36 -9.57 -24.63
CA SER A 741 -34.66 -8.25 -24.03
C SER A 741 -34.65 -8.21 -22.50
N ILE A 742 -34.26 -9.32 -21.85
CA ILE A 742 -34.44 -9.56 -20.40
C ILE A 742 -33.08 -9.65 -19.67
N PHE A 743 -31.95 -9.69 -20.40
CA PHE A 743 -30.60 -9.89 -19.82
C PHE A 743 -29.62 -8.78 -20.21
N GLU A 744 -29.95 -7.53 -19.88
CA GLU A 744 -28.98 -6.42 -19.94
C GLU A 744 -28.11 -6.32 -18.66
N SER A 745 -28.39 -7.11 -17.61
CA SER A 745 -27.53 -7.19 -16.42
C SER A 745 -26.52 -8.35 -16.52
N SER A 746 -25.29 -8.12 -16.04
CA SER A 746 -24.10 -9.00 -16.09
C SER A 746 -24.21 -10.32 -15.31
N ASP A 747 -25.41 -10.70 -14.89
CA ASP A 747 -25.58 -11.18 -13.53
C ASP A 747 -26.36 -12.52 -13.46
N VAL A 748 -27.03 -12.92 -14.55
CA VAL A 748 -27.80 -14.17 -14.63
C VAL A 748 -26.94 -15.38 -15.04
N ALA A 749 -27.02 -16.48 -14.28
CA ALA A 749 -26.27 -17.71 -14.54
C ALA A 749 -27.14 -19.00 -14.62
N ILE A 750 -27.11 -19.70 -15.76
CA ILE A 750 -27.72 -21.04 -15.91
C ILE A 750 -26.70 -22.12 -15.55
N LYS A 751 -26.89 -22.80 -14.41
CA LYS A 751 -25.94 -23.83 -13.93
C LYS A 751 -25.99 -25.13 -14.73
N ARG A 752 -27.17 -25.54 -15.19
CA ARG A 752 -27.37 -26.79 -15.96
C ARG A 752 -28.55 -26.69 -16.92
N PHE A 753 -28.29 -26.87 -18.21
CA PHE A 753 -29.31 -26.96 -19.26
C PHE A 753 -29.21 -28.32 -19.95
N VAL A 754 -30.27 -29.13 -19.91
CA VAL A 754 -30.28 -30.47 -20.50
C VAL A 754 -31.49 -30.65 -21.42
N ILE A 755 -31.21 -31.01 -22.68
CA ILE A 755 -32.23 -31.47 -23.62
C ILE A 755 -32.00 -32.97 -23.88
N ARG A 756 -33.06 -33.77 -23.69
CA ARG A 756 -33.05 -35.22 -23.97
C ARG A 756 -34.08 -35.57 -25.03
N GLY A 757 -33.60 -35.83 -26.24
CA GLY A 757 -34.43 -36.31 -27.35
C GLY A 757 -34.68 -37.82 -27.27
N ASN A 758 -35.95 -38.23 -27.24
CA ASN A 758 -36.34 -39.63 -27.41
C ASN A 758 -36.37 -40.03 -28.90
N LYS A 759 -36.30 -41.34 -29.18
CA LYS A 759 -36.40 -41.91 -30.53
C LYS A 759 -37.60 -41.31 -31.28
N GLY A 760 -37.34 -40.62 -32.39
CA GLY A 760 -38.38 -40.13 -33.31
C GLY A 760 -38.63 -38.61 -33.31
N ALA A 761 -37.89 -37.81 -32.55
CA ALA A 761 -37.92 -36.35 -32.71
C ALA A 761 -37.35 -35.96 -34.08
N THR A 762 -38.16 -35.32 -34.92
CA THR A 762 -37.81 -35.05 -36.33
C THR A 762 -37.22 -33.67 -36.57
N TRP A 763 -37.44 -32.66 -35.71
CA TRP A 763 -36.95 -31.29 -35.93
C TRP A 763 -36.67 -30.59 -34.59
N VAL A 764 -35.53 -29.89 -34.50
CA VAL A 764 -35.27 -28.87 -33.46
C VAL A 764 -34.91 -27.61 -34.23
N ASP A 765 -35.79 -26.61 -34.21
CA ASP A 765 -35.56 -25.30 -34.83
C ASP A 765 -35.50 -24.22 -33.74
N ASN A 766 -34.63 -23.22 -33.93
CA ASN A 766 -34.50 -22.00 -33.09
C ASN A 766 -34.49 -22.18 -31.55
N VAL A 767 -33.54 -22.94 -31.00
CA VAL A 767 -33.26 -22.89 -29.54
C VAL A 767 -32.38 -21.68 -29.25
N VAL A 768 -32.99 -20.60 -28.74
CA VAL A 768 -32.25 -19.41 -28.28
C VAL A 768 -32.13 -19.45 -26.77
N VAL A 769 -30.90 -19.48 -26.26
CA VAL A 769 -30.59 -19.37 -24.83
C VAL A 769 -29.72 -18.14 -24.64
N ALA A 770 -30.34 -16.99 -24.32
CA ALA A 770 -29.62 -15.79 -23.92
C ALA A 770 -29.37 -15.84 -22.41
N ALA A 771 -28.11 -15.94 -21.98
CA ALA A 771 -27.73 -15.79 -20.57
C ALA A 771 -26.33 -15.17 -20.44
N PRO A 772 -26.12 -14.27 -19.46
CA PRO A 772 -24.81 -13.68 -19.14
C PRO A 772 -23.74 -14.72 -18.79
N SER A 773 -24.10 -15.81 -18.09
CA SER A 773 -23.20 -16.92 -17.73
C SER A 773 -23.85 -18.30 -17.91
N LEU A 774 -23.15 -19.21 -18.60
CA LEU A 774 -23.64 -20.56 -18.91
C LEU A 774 -22.67 -21.64 -18.38
N GLY A 775 -23.08 -22.39 -17.36
CA GLY A 775 -22.19 -23.33 -16.65
C GLY A 775 -22.06 -24.72 -17.28
N TYR A 776 -23.17 -25.36 -17.64
CA TYR A 776 -23.16 -26.72 -18.22
C TYR A 776 -24.35 -26.93 -19.17
N VAL A 777 -24.07 -27.20 -20.44
CA VAL A 777 -25.06 -27.58 -21.45
C VAL A 777 -24.85 -29.04 -21.85
N LYS A 778 -25.92 -29.83 -21.88
CA LYS A 778 -25.90 -31.18 -22.45
C LYS A 778 -27.11 -31.41 -23.35
N ALA A 779 -26.87 -31.50 -24.64
CA ALA A 779 -27.83 -32.03 -25.61
C ALA A 779 -27.52 -33.51 -25.87
N GLY A 780 -28.50 -34.39 -25.64
CA GLY A 780 -28.39 -35.83 -25.90
C GLY A 780 -29.47 -36.29 -26.87
N PHE A 781 -29.09 -36.62 -28.09
CA PHE A 781 -29.98 -37.19 -29.11
C PHE A 781 -29.66 -38.67 -29.32
N SER A 782 -30.70 -39.50 -29.47
CA SER A 782 -30.57 -40.96 -29.41
C SER A 782 -30.56 -41.68 -30.78
N SER A 783 -30.52 -40.99 -31.92
CA SER A 783 -30.40 -41.65 -33.24
C SER A 783 -29.92 -40.74 -34.40
N GLN A 784 -29.34 -41.38 -35.43
CA GLN A 784 -28.99 -40.79 -36.74
C GLN A 784 -30.25 -40.35 -37.49
N SER A 785 -30.46 -39.04 -37.60
CA SER A 785 -31.31 -38.43 -38.64
C SER A 785 -30.56 -37.22 -39.20
N GLU A 786 -30.64 -37.03 -40.52
CA GLU A 786 -29.96 -35.96 -41.27
C GLU A 786 -30.27 -34.60 -40.63
N LEU A 787 -29.26 -34.01 -39.97
CA LEU A 787 -29.34 -32.69 -39.37
C LEU A 787 -29.00 -31.67 -40.44
N GLY A 788 -30.00 -30.97 -40.95
CA GLY A 788 -29.83 -29.83 -41.85
C GLY A 788 -30.51 -28.59 -41.29
N ILE A 789 -30.03 -28.03 -40.16
CA ILE A 789 -30.49 -26.76 -39.58
C ILE A 789 -29.38 -26.18 -38.64
N PRO A 790 -29.12 -24.86 -38.62
CA PRO A 790 -28.08 -24.25 -37.79
C PRO A 790 -28.40 -24.30 -36.28
N PHE A 791 -27.44 -24.76 -35.47
CA PHE A 791 -27.48 -24.63 -34.01
C PHE A 791 -26.66 -23.40 -33.61
N GLY A 792 -27.32 -22.33 -33.16
CA GLY A 792 -26.68 -21.16 -32.57
C GLY A 792 -26.77 -21.19 -31.04
N PHE A 793 -25.63 -21.14 -30.35
CA PHE A 793 -25.59 -20.77 -28.93
C PHE A 793 -24.94 -19.39 -28.84
N MET A 794 -25.65 -18.38 -28.33
CA MET A 794 -25.05 -17.10 -27.94
C MET A 794 -24.81 -17.11 -26.44
N ALA A 795 -23.54 -17.08 -26.01
CA ALA A 795 -23.17 -16.86 -24.60
C ALA A 795 -22.31 -15.59 -24.55
N LYS A 796 -22.71 -14.60 -23.73
CA LYS A 796 -22.05 -13.28 -23.66
C LYS A 796 -20.81 -13.24 -22.73
N SER A 797 -20.39 -14.36 -22.10
CA SER A 797 -19.12 -14.42 -21.34
C SER A 797 -18.55 -15.86 -21.17
N SER A 798 -17.31 -15.94 -20.67
CA SER A 798 -16.31 -17.05 -20.65
C SER A 798 -16.70 -18.41 -20.02
N GLY A 799 -17.83 -19.00 -20.41
CA GLY A 799 -18.24 -20.36 -20.03
C GLY A 799 -17.67 -21.48 -20.92
N SER A 800 -17.26 -22.61 -20.31
CA SER A 800 -16.82 -23.81 -21.05
C SER A 800 -18.03 -24.57 -21.63
N VAL A 801 -18.30 -24.44 -22.93
CA VAL A 801 -19.29 -25.27 -23.64
C VAL A 801 -18.69 -26.66 -23.95
N SER A 802 -19.19 -27.72 -23.29
CA SER A 802 -18.75 -29.10 -23.52
C SER A 802 -19.77 -29.90 -24.33
N TYR A 803 -19.47 -30.18 -25.60
CA TYR A 803 -20.23 -31.12 -26.42
C TYR A 803 -19.77 -32.56 -26.16
N ARG A 804 -20.67 -33.43 -25.68
CA ARG A 804 -20.48 -34.89 -25.73
C ARG A 804 -21.56 -35.51 -26.60
N ASN A 805 -21.24 -35.79 -27.85
CA ASN A 805 -22.05 -36.67 -28.68
C ASN A 805 -21.61 -38.13 -28.43
N SER A 806 -22.59 -39.03 -28.29
CA SER A 806 -22.33 -40.48 -28.19
C SER A 806 -22.19 -41.14 -29.57
N ALA A 807 -22.35 -40.37 -30.66
CA ALA A 807 -22.31 -40.85 -32.03
C ALA A 807 -20.94 -40.64 -32.68
N LYS A 808 -20.44 -41.68 -33.37
CA LYS A 808 -19.18 -41.66 -34.13
C LYS A 808 -19.31 -40.78 -35.39
N ALA A 809 -18.57 -39.67 -35.40
CA ALA A 809 -18.29 -38.75 -36.52
C ALA A 809 -19.35 -37.71 -36.91
N ILE A 810 -18.92 -36.44 -36.99
CA ILE A 810 -19.63 -35.31 -37.61
C ILE A 810 -18.77 -34.79 -38.77
N LYS A 811 -19.37 -34.52 -39.93
CA LYS A 811 -18.76 -33.73 -41.03
C LYS A 811 -19.40 -32.34 -41.01
N LEU A 812 -18.59 -31.29 -41.03
CA LEU A 812 -19.03 -29.90 -41.14
C LEU A 812 -18.69 -29.39 -42.56
N TYR A 813 -19.63 -28.67 -43.21
CA TYR A 813 -19.41 -28.03 -44.51
C TYR A 813 -19.23 -26.52 -44.34
N ALA A 814 -18.30 -25.93 -45.09
CA ALA A 814 -17.88 -24.53 -44.95
C ALA A 814 -18.92 -23.48 -45.37
N SER A 815 -20.11 -23.88 -45.83
CA SER A 815 -21.23 -22.99 -46.14
C SER A 815 -22.04 -22.57 -44.90
N ASP A 816 -21.77 -23.19 -43.75
CA ASP A 816 -22.60 -23.07 -42.55
C ASP A 816 -21.97 -22.19 -41.46
N LEU A 817 -20.93 -21.43 -41.82
CA LEU A 817 -20.34 -20.38 -40.98
C LEU A 817 -21.00 -19.05 -41.34
N VAL A 818 -21.82 -18.54 -40.42
CA VAL A 818 -22.47 -17.22 -40.49
C VAL A 818 -21.39 -16.13 -40.58
N ASP A 819 -21.69 -15.06 -41.33
CA ASP A 819 -20.80 -13.92 -41.56
C ASP A 819 -20.33 -13.34 -40.21
N PRO A 820 -19.02 -13.34 -39.91
CA PRO A 820 -18.50 -12.82 -38.65
C PRO A 820 -18.66 -11.30 -38.50
N ASN A 821 -19.16 -10.58 -39.52
CA ASN A 821 -19.47 -9.15 -39.42
C ASN A 821 -20.86 -8.84 -38.82
N ASP A 822 -21.73 -9.85 -38.61
CA ASP A 822 -23.05 -9.63 -38.02
C ASP A 822 -23.03 -9.60 -36.47
N TYR A 823 -21.90 -9.93 -35.82
CA TYR A 823 -21.80 -10.02 -34.37
C TYR A 823 -20.40 -9.64 -33.82
N GLU A 824 -20.35 -8.76 -32.83
CA GLU A 824 -19.14 -8.41 -32.08
C GLU A 824 -18.91 -9.46 -30.97
N ILE A 825 -17.85 -10.27 -31.09
CA ILE A 825 -17.48 -11.28 -30.10
C ILE A 825 -16.38 -10.69 -29.21
N ASP A 826 -16.68 -10.46 -27.93
CA ASP A 826 -15.70 -10.00 -26.94
C ASP A 826 -15.22 -11.20 -26.09
N GLY A 827 -14.08 -11.81 -26.49
CA GLY A 827 -13.40 -12.89 -25.75
C GLY A 827 -12.91 -14.10 -26.57
N ASP A 828 -12.06 -14.94 -25.96
CA ASP A 828 -11.45 -16.12 -26.60
C ASP A 828 -12.45 -17.29 -26.74
N LEU A 829 -12.75 -17.71 -27.97
CA LEU A 829 -13.53 -18.92 -28.28
C LEU A 829 -12.65 -20.18 -28.26
N ILE A 830 -12.73 -20.99 -27.21
CA ILE A 830 -12.04 -22.30 -27.13
C ILE A 830 -12.97 -23.43 -27.60
N ILE A 831 -12.81 -23.88 -28.85
CA ILE A 831 -13.50 -25.07 -29.37
C ILE A 831 -12.67 -26.32 -29.03
N ARG A 832 -13.13 -27.11 -28.06
CA ARG A 832 -12.51 -28.41 -27.73
C ARG A 832 -13.19 -29.53 -28.51
N ILE A 833 -12.59 -29.95 -29.62
CA ILE A 833 -13.03 -31.11 -30.40
C ILE A 833 -12.50 -32.36 -29.70
N VAL A 834 -13.40 -33.23 -29.21
CA VAL A 834 -13.06 -34.56 -28.66
C VAL A 834 -13.36 -35.64 -29.69
#